data_AF-A0AAW6CIW1-F1
#
_entry.id   AF-A0AAW6CIW1-F1
#
_cell.length_a   1.000
_cell.length_b   1.000
_cell.length_c   1.000
_cell.angle_alpha   90.00
_cell.angle_beta   90.00
_cell.angle_gamma   90.00
#
_symmetry.space_group_name_H-M   'P 1'
#
loop_
_entity.id
_entity.type
_entity.pdbx_description
1 polymer ?
#
loop_
_entity_poly.entity_id
_entity_poly.type
_entity_poly.pdbx_seq_one_letter_code
_entity_poly.pdbx_strand_id
1 'polypeptide(L)'
;MFYGFVITEAGNNLLAKMVAGDKLTITKVVMDKGTAESAEAARKLTAPIDPGPNGTSTVPTVEGAAVNMLVEYRSDLNGGLQEGFWIGGFAVFGKVENGTETMIYYGSLGEQKQYVSAYVEGTAPDVRRYPVSITVTAGVEVEVSYPAEAWMTAEDVAEYFNGTLKPDLEAGLDDLIDKHNKDPNAHNGALKDKQDTIKVEGLLKGTKTTTEEGEKYSVGAATPGTDYQQPTNKLTAAEEMSTQDFIPFYDHASGRHMRATLQSLKEAIGVQSPTIKVTTCTGATVTCSDGETTLEGTGSTEFELPNVGNWTVTATLNEQTATQVVEVNGTLLYEVDLMITEGIAVTTQPNKKSYYIGEAFDPAGMVVTATFADDTTENVTDDCTFSPATISKDTTAITVSYQRGGIKKTASVAVTVRVLASIEISNPPTKTAYKYGEVFSPAGMAVTARYTDGQSRAATGYTYSPTGALKLSDTTITVSYTEGDVTKTTTQAITVAKVLDRIAVTTPPNRTSYFSGEQFSTAGMVVTAYYTDGSSGAVTGYTYSPTGALAAGNTTITVSYTEGDVTKTTTQAIKVTTVNTTLDSNSWATIKAVSDAGKGDNYWDVGDTRNIVINGNVGESVYKNITIAAFIIGFNHNSIIEGNNKIHFQIGKISNKLIGLCDGRYGSSVSGSGYFSMNTYRTNAGGWNDSYMRKTLLGNSGTPSSPPSNSLLAAISADLRAVMKDVRKFTDNTGGGADHVSYVTGTTDYLFLLAEFEYHGSRTYANSAEKNYQKQYDYYKAGNSKVHNRFENPESAVSAWTRSACAGGNGSFCLVNTDGTPGNTDADFSRALAPGFAV
;
A
#
# COMPACT_ATOMS: atom_id res chain seq x y z
N MET A 1 -5.58 -27.40 2.98
CA MET A 1 -6.10 -26.57 1.86
C MET A 1 -5.53 -25.14 1.97
N PHE A 2 -5.34 -24.41 0.86
CA PHE A 2 -4.70 -23.07 0.87
C PHE A 2 -5.53 -22.04 1.67
N TYR A 3 -4.92 -21.38 2.65
CA TYR A 3 -5.47 -20.20 3.33
C TYR A 3 -4.60 -18.99 2.97
N GLY A 4 -5.21 -17.97 2.38
CA GLY A 4 -4.49 -16.78 1.93
C GLY A 4 -5.07 -16.19 0.64
N PHE A 5 -4.36 -15.22 0.08
CA PHE A 5 -4.77 -14.47 -1.10
C PHE A 5 -3.70 -14.54 -2.18
N VAL A 6 -4.13 -14.59 -3.45
CA VAL A 6 -3.22 -14.52 -4.61
C VAL A 6 -3.78 -13.61 -5.70
N ILE A 7 -2.87 -13.00 -6.46
CA ILE A 7 -3.18 -12.44 -7.79
C ILE A 7 -3.25 -13.62 -8.76
N THR A 8 -4.30 -13.70 -9.57
CA THR A 8 -4.39 -14.71 -10.63
C THR A 8 -3.39 -14.37 -11.75
N GLU A 9 -3.02 -15.35 -12.57
CA GLU A 9 -2.16 -15.11 -13.74
C GLU A 9 -2.83 -14.13 -14.73
N ALA A 10 -4.14 -14.27 -14.93
CA ALA A 10 -4.93 -13.35 -15.74
C ALA A 10 -4.99 -11.94 -15.13
N GLY A 11 -5.12 -11.86 -13.80
CA GLY A 11 -5.05 -10.61 -13.04
C GLY A 11 -3.69 -9.93 -13.16
N ASN A 12 -2.60 -10.69 -13.04
CA ASN A 12 -1.25 -10.15 -13.19
C ASN A 12 -0.99 -9.62 -14.61
N ASN A 13 -1.51 -10.30 -15.63
CA ASN A 13 -1.46 -9.82 -17.02
C ASN A 13 -2.31 -8.56 -17.24
N LEU A 14 -3.47 -8.46 -16.58
CA LEU A 14 -4.30 -7.25 -16.61
C LEU A 14 -3.58 -6.08 -15.90
N LEU A 15 -2.97 -6.34 -14.75
CA LEU A 15 -2.20 -5.36 -13.97
C LEU A 15 -0.95 -4.88 -14.73
N ALA A 16 -0.32 -5.75 -15.53
CA ALA A 16 0.83 -5.37 -16.35
C ALA A 16 0.47 -4.37 -17.48
N LYS A 17 -0.76 -4.43 -18.01
CA LYS A 17 -1.22 -3.46 -19.03
C LYS A 17 -1.39 -2.06 -18.47
N MET A 18 -1.65 -1.94 -17.17
CA MET A 18 -1.81 -0.64 -16.50
C MET A 18 -0.51 0.19 -16.44
N VAL A 19 0.66 -0.41 -16.71
CA VAL A 19 1.94 0.33 -16.85
C VAL A 19 1.91 1.31 -18.04
N ALA A 20 1.00 1.14 -18.99
CA ALA A 20 0.78 2.06 -20.10
C ALA A 20 -0.10 3.29 -19.75
N GLY A 21 -0.59 3.41 -18.51
CA GLY A 21 -1.42 4.53 -18.05
C GLY A 21 -2.93 4.27 -18.07
N ASP A 22 -3.34 3.04 -18.40
CA ASP A 22 -4.76 2.69 -18.48
C ASP A 22 -5.39 2.55 -17.08
N LYS A 23 -6.67 2.93 -16.96
CA LYS A 23 -7.44 2.88 -15.71
C LYS A 23 -8.00 1.49 -15.42
N LEU A 24 -7.76 0.97 -14.22
CA LEU A 24 -8.38 -0.27 -13.75
C LEU A 24 -9.70 0.02 -13.07
N THR A 25 -10.75 -0.65 -13.54
CA THR A 25 -12.08 -0.61 -12.95
C THR A 25 -12.41 -1.91 -12.24
N ILE A 26 -12.64 -1.88 -10.92
CA ILE A 26 -13.19 -3.05 -10.20
C ILE A 26 -14.68 -3.15 -10.51
N THR A 27 -15.12 -4.31 -10.97
CA THR A 27 -16.48 -4.50 -11.51
C THR A 27 -17.39 -5.28 -10.58
N LYS A 28 -16.88 -6.27 -9.82
CA LYS A 28 -17.65 -7.03 -8.83
C LYS A 28 -16.79 -7.87 -7.90
N VAL A 29 -17.41 -8.31 -6.80
CA VAL A 29 -16.90 -9.36 -5.90
C VAL A 29 -17.90 -10.51 -5.85
N VAL A 30 -17.41 -11.75 -5.92
CA VAL A 30 -18.24 -12.96 -5.84
C VAL A 30 -17.72 -13.83 -4.70
N MET A 31 -18.59 -14.19 -3.75
CA MET A 31 -18.24 -15.16 -2.71
C MET A 31 -18.15 -16.56 -3.32
N ASP A 32 -17.22 -17.38 -2.88
CA ASP A 32 -17.01 -18.74 -3.37
C ASP A 32 -17.32 -19.73 -2.26
N LYS A 33 -18.14 -20.74 -2.55
CA LYS A 33 -18.44 -21.86 -1.64
C LYS A 33 -17.31 -22.90 -1.65
N GLY A 34 -16.54 -22.93 -2.74
CA GLY A 34 -15.37 -23.76 -2.94
C GLY A 34 -14.12 -23.21 -2.25
N THR A 35 -13.07 -24.01 -2.24
CA THR A 35 -11.78 -23.64 -1.65
C THR A 35 -10.66 -24.18 -2.54
N ALA A 36 -9.65 -23.36 -2.81
CA ALA A 36 -8.53 -23.77 -3.65
C ALA A 36 -7.60 -24.75 -2.90
N GLU A 37 -7.18 -25.81 -3.58
CA GLU A 37 -6.32 -26.84 -2.99
C GLU A 37 -4.89 -26.34 -2.70
N SER A 38 -4.38 -25.39 -3.48
CA SER A 38 -3.05 -24.76 -3.33
C SER A 38 -3.04 -23.32 -3.86
N ALA A 39 -2.00 -22.55 -3.50
CA ALA A 39 -1.78 -21.20 -4.02
C ALA A 39 -1.58 -21.21 -5.54
N GLU A 40 -0.85 -22.20 -6.07
CA GLU A 40 -0.63 -22.40 -7.50
C GLU A 40 -1.93 -22.73 -8.24
N ALA A 41 -2.83 -23.52 -7.65
CA ALA A 41 -4.15 -23.78 -8.21
C ALA A 41 -4.99 -22.50 -8.22
N ALA A 42 -4.96 -21.73 -7.12
CA ALA A 42 -5.66 -20.45 -7.00
C ALA A 42 -5.18 -19.42 -8.05
N ARG A 43 -3.88 -19.35 -8.34
CA ARG A 43 -3.33 -18.43 -9.37
C ARG A 43 -3.86 -18.72 -10.78
N LYS A 44 -4.20 -19.98 -11.08
CA LYS A 44 -4.68 -20.40 -12.40
C LYS A 44 -6.19 -20.26 -12.59
N LEU A 45 -6.92 -19.89 -11.54
CA LEU A 45 -8.36 -19.70 -11.64
C LEU A 45 -8.67 -18.50 -12.53
N THR A 46 -9.69 -18.67 -13.38
CA THR A 46 -10.29 -17.60 -14.20
C THR A 46 -11.73 -17.28 -13.79
N ALA A 47 -12.30 -18.12 -12.92
CA ALA A 47 -13.62 -17.99 -12.31
C ALA A 47 -13.61 -18.64 -10.90
N PRO A 48 -14.57 -18.33 -10.01
CA PRO A 48 -14.76 -19.02 -8.74
C PRO A 48 -14.97 -20.53 -8.93
N ILE A 49 -14.59 -21.31 -7.94
CA ILE A 49 -14.68 -22.77 -7.96
C ILE A 49 -16.13 -23.24 -7.88
N ASP A 50 -16.88 -22.69 -6.92
CA ASP A 50 -18.32 -22.93 -6.72
C ASP A 50 -18.98 -21.58 -6.36
N PRO A 51 -19.35 -20.76 -7.37
CA PRO A 51 -19.77 -19.37 -7.17
C PRO A 51 -21.00 -19.29 -6.26
N GLY A 52 -20.84 -18.53 -5.19
CA GLY A 52 -21.89 -18.11 -4.27
C GLY A 52 -22.44 -16.72 -4.61
N PRO A 53 -23.17 -16.10 -3.67
CA PRO A 53 -23.74 -14.78 -3.87
C PRO A 53 -22.68 -13.68 -4.02
N ASN A 54 -23.07 -12.57 -4.65
CA ASN A 54 -22.20 -11.41 -4.82
C ASN A 54 -21.89 -10.77 -3.46
N GLY A 55 -20.62 -10.40 -3.27
CA GLY A 55 -20.18 -9.52 -2.20
C GLY A 55 -20.14 -8.06 -2.64
N THR A 56 -19.76 -7.19 -1.72
CA THR A 56 -19.47 -5.78 -1.95
C THR A 56 -18.03 -5.46 -1.52
N SER A 57 -17.60 -4.21 -1.70
CA SER A 57 -16.38 -3.74 -1.08
C SER A 57 -16.48 -2.25 -0.69
N THR A 58 -15.60 -1.82 0.21
CA THR A 58 -15.43 -0.39 0.50
C THR A 58 -14.75 0.32 -0.67
N VAL A 59 -14.85 1.65 -0.71
CA VAL A 59 -14.05 2.48 -1.62
C VAL A 59 -12.57 2.14 -1.39
N PRO A 60 -11.83 1.71 -2.43
CA PRO A 60 -10.43 1.41 -2.31
C PRO A 60 -9.63 2.68 -1.97
N THR A 61 -8.64 2.53 -1.10
CA THR A 61 -7.73 3.60 -0.70
C THR A 61 -6.32 3.27 -1.18
N VAL A 62 -5.57 4.28 -1.60
CA VAL A 62 -4.19 4.11 -2.05
C VAL A 62 -3.26 4.42 -0.88
N GLU A 63 -2.44 3.45 -0.51
CA GLU A 63 -1.40 3.60 0.51
C GLU A 63 -0.06 3.11 -0.06
N GLY A 64 0.84 4.05 -0.34
CA GLY A 64 2.11 3.75 -0.99
C GLY A 64 1.92 3.15 -2.38
N ALA A 65 2.40 1.91 -2.57
CA ALA A 65 2.26 1.15 -3.82
C ALA A 65 1.13 0.10 -3.75
N ALA A 66 0.22 0.20 -2.77
CA ALA A 66 -0.88 -0.74 -2.60
C ALA A 66 -2.25 -0.04 -2.68
N VAL A 67 -3.22 -0.74 -3.27
CA VAL A 67 -4.63 -0.39 -3.24
C VAL A 67 -5.30 -1.29 -2.19
N ASN A 68 -5.81 -0.68 -1.14
CA ASN A 68 -6.43 -1.35 0.00
C ASN A 68 -7.95 -1.24 -0.10
N MET A 69 -8.66 -2.36 0.06
CA MET A 69 -10.11 -2.41 0.08
C MET A 69 -10.58 -3.47 1.09
N LEU A 70 -11.74 -3.27 1.71
CA LEU A 70 -12.41 -4.31 2.48
C LEU A 70 -13.43 -4.99 1.59
N VAL A 71 -13.21 -6.27 1.29
CA VAL A 71 -14.24 -7.12 0.70
C VAL A 71 -15.23 -7.50 1.78
N GLU A 72 -16.51 -7.28 1.53
CA GLU A 72 -17.58 -7.55 2.49
C GLU A 72 -18.66 -8.44 1.88
N TYR A 73 -19.15 -9.40 2.66
CA TYR A 73 -20.43 -10.06 2.40
C TYR A 73 -21.42 -9.65 3.48
N ARG A 74 -22.64 -9.28 3.09
CA ARG A 74 -23.77 -9.10 4.01
C ARG A 74 -24.93 -9.96 3.57
N SER A 75 -25.59 -10.60 4.53
CA SER A 75 -26.72 -11.47 4.25
C SER A 75 -27.93 -10.73 3.65
N ASP A 76 -28.05 -9.41 3.79
CA ASP A 76 -29.18 -8.61 3.27
C ASP A 76 -28.97 -8.06 1.85
N LEU A 77 -27.80 -8.25 1.24
CA LEU A 77 -27.53 -7.80 -0.12
C LEU A 77 -28.41 -8.51 -1.17
N ASN A 78 -28.73 -7.79 -2.26
CA ASN A 78 -29.38 -8.32 -3.46
C ASN A 78 -30.71 -9.07 -3.20
N GLY A 79 -31.54 -8.55 -2.28
CA GLY A 79 -32.83 -9.15 -1.93
C GLY A 79 -32.79 -10.14 -0.76
N GLY A 80 -31.64 -10.24 -0.08
CA GLY A 80 -31.47 -11.07 1.11
C GLY A 80 -31.17 -12.54 0.80
N LEU A 81 -30.22 -13.10 1.54
CA LEU A 81 -29.80 -14.49 1.45
C LEU A 81 -30.94 -15.40 1.91
N GLN A 82 -31.47 -16.21 1.00
CA GLN A 82 -32.64 -17.07 1.27
C GLN A 82 -32.28 -18.32 2.09
N GLU A 83 -31.06 -18.83 1.94
CA GLU A 83 -30.56 -20.01 2.64
C GLU A 83 -29.09 -19.81 3.03
N GLY A 84 -28.73 -20.20 4.25
CA GLY A 84 -27.36 -20.04 4.74
C GLY A 84 -26.36 -20.91 3.97
N PHE A 85 -25.12 -20.44 3.83
CA PHE A 85 -24.07 -21.17 3.10
C PHE A 85 -22.70 -21.00 3.76
N TRP A 86 -21.76 -21.87 3.39
CA TRP A 86 -20.38 -21.81 3.83
C TRP A 86 -19.52 -21.09 2.79
N ILE A 87 -18.91 -19.96 3.17
CA ILE A 87 -17.90 -19.25 2.38
C ILE A 87 -16.59 -20.02 2.51
N GLY A 88 -16.09 -20.54 1.39
CA GLY A 88 -14.76 -21.15 1.28
C GLY A 88 -13.71 -20.22 0.66
N GLY A 89 -14.13 -19.15 -0.02
CA GLY A 89 -13.26 -18.13 -0.62
C GLY A 89 -14.05 -16.95 -1.19
N PHE A 90 -13.37 -16.07 -1.93
CA PHE A 90 -13.97 -14.97 -2.69
C PHE A 90 -13.10 -14.56 -3.87
N ALA A 91 -13.73 -14.08 -4.93
CA ALA A 91 -13.10 -13.62 -6.16
C ALA A 91 -13.38 -12.13 -6.39
N VAL A 92 -12.35 -11.36 -6.76
CA VAL A 92 -12.46 -9.94 -7.13
C VAL A 92 -12.22 -9.81 -8.63
N PHE A 93 -13.15 -9.15 -9.32
CA PHE A 93 -13.13 -8.94 -10.76
C PHE A 93 -12.90 -7.47 -11.10
N GLY A 94 -12.25 -7.24 -12.24
CA GLY A 94 -12.16 -5.92 -12.84
C GLY A 94 -11.71 -5.96 -14.29
N LYS A 95 -11.64 -4.79 -14.91
CA LYS A 95 -11.28 -4.60 -16.32
C LYS A 95 -10.51 -3.30 -16.49
N VAL A 96 -9.77 -3.20 -17.59
CA VAL A 96 -9.11 -1.96 -18.01
C VAL A 96 -9.88 -1.41 -19.22
N GLU A 97 -10.29 -0.14 -19.17
CA GLU A 97 -11.12 0.51 -20.21
C GLU A 97 -12.33 -0.34 -20.68
N ASN A 98 -12.46 -0.57 -22.00
CA ASN A 98 -13.46 -1.44 -22.63
C ASN A 98 -13.01 -2.92 -22.74
N GLY A 99 -11.97 -3.30 -22.00
CA GLY A 99 -11.44 -4.67 -21.97
C GLY A 99 -12.38 -5.68 -21.29
N THR A 100 -12.03 -6.95 -21.44
CA THR A 100 -12.78 -8.06 -20.85
C THR A 100 -12.68 -8.06 -19.33
N GLU A 101 -13.82 -8.22 -18.65
CA GLU A 101 -13.86 -8.47 -17.21
C GLU A 101 -13.05 -9.71 -16.86
N THR A 102 -12.09 -9.54 -15.96
CA THR A 102 -11.11 -10.55 -15.59
C THR A 102 -11.09 -10.70 -14.08
N MET A 103 -11.02 -11.95 -13.59
CA MET A 103 -10.82 -12.21 -12.17
C MET A 103 -9.38 -11.85 -11.82
N ILE A 104 -9.19 -10.80 -11.02
CA ILE A 104 -7.88 -10.26 -10.70
C ILE A 104 -7.29 -10.99 -9.48
N TYR A 105 -8.13 -11.30 -8.50
CA TYR A 105 -7.73 -11.87 -7.22
C TYR A 105 -8.63 -13.02 -6.79
N TYR A 106 -8.04 -13.94 -6.04
CA TYR A 106 -8.75 -15.00 -5.33
C TYR A 106 -8.25 -15.09 -3.88
N GLY A 107 -9.18 -14.98 -2.93
CA GLY A 107 -8.97 -15.21 -1.50
C GLY A 107 -9.56 -16.55 -1.09
N SER A 108 -8.80 -17.34 -0.35
CA SER A 108 -9.20 -18.68 0.13
C SER A 108 -9.18 -18.74 1.65
N LEU A 109 -10.26 -19.28 2.24
CA LEU A 109 -10.40 -19.47 3.69
C LEU A 109 -9.93 -20.86 4.16
N GLY A 110 -9.29 -21.64 3.27
CA GLY A 110 -8.76 -22.96 3.60
C GLY A 110 -9.84 -23.92 4.12
N GLU A 111 -9.46 -24.82 5.02
CA GLU A 111 -10.39 -25.82 5.58
C GLU A 111 -11.39 -25.21 6.58
N GLN A 112 -11.16 -23.98 7.03
CA GLN A 112 -11.99 -23.25 7.99
C GLN A 112 -12.99 -22.33 7.26
N LYS A 113 -13.94 -22.95 6.54
CA LYS A 113 -15.03 -22.20 5.90
C LYS A 113 -15.84 -21.41 6.93
N GLN A 114 -16.41 -20.28 6.53
CA GLN A 114 -17.25 -19.46 7.39
C GLN A 114 -18.72 -19.58 7.00
N TYR A 115 -19.57 -20.03 7.93
CA TYR A 115 -21.01 -20.10 7.72
C TYR A 115 -21.65 -18.73 7.84
N VAL A 116 -22.56 -18.41 6.94
CA VAL A 116 -23.42 -17.23 6.98
C VAL A 116 -24.87 -17.68 6.97
N SER A 117 -25.68 -17.17 7.91
CA SER A 117 -27.09 -17.50 8.01
C SER A 117 -27.95 -16.77 6.98
N ALA A 118 -29.07 -17.38 6.59
CA ALA A 118 -30.11 -16.72 5.80
C ALA A 118 -30.57 -15.41 6.47
N TYR A 119 -30.87 -14.40 5.67
CA TYR A 119 -31.37 -13.12 6.15
C TYR A 119 -32.86 -13.21 6.48
N VAL A 120 -33.23 -12.73 7.66
CA VAL A 120 -34.63 -12.57 8.09
C VAL A 120 -34.93 -11.08 8.16
N GLU A 121 -35.94 -10.63 7.41
CA GLU A 121 -36.33 -9.22 7.38
C GLU A 121 -36.63 -8.69 8.80
N GLY A 122 -36.02 -7.56 9.15
CA GLY A 122 -36.13 -6.96 10.49
C GLY A 122 -35.09 -7.44 11.52
N THR A 123 -34.15 -8.31 11.14
CA THR A 123 -33.02 -8.73 11.98
C THR A 123 -31.70 -8.12 11.49
N ALA A 124 -30.68 -8.07 12.36
CA ALA A 124 -29.35 -7.59 11.98
C ALA A 124 -28.73 -8.55 10.95
N PRO A 125 -28.19 -8.07 9.82
CA PRO A 125 -27.57 -8.92 8.82
C PRO A 125 -26.26 -9.54 9.33
N ASP A 126 -25.95 -10.77 8.90
CA ASP A 126 -24.63 -11.40 9.13
C ASP A 126 -23.63 -10.79 8.14
N VAL A 127 -22.54 -10.22 8.68
CA VAL A 127 -21.54 -9.46 7.94
C VAL A 127 -20.17 -10.09 8.08
N ARG A 128 -19.48 -10.33 6.95
CA ARG A 128 -18.11 -10.87 6.88
C ARG A 128 -17.21 -9.92 6.13
N ARG A 129 -16.08 -9.55 6.73
CA ARG A 129 -15.12 -8.58 6.21
C ARG A 129 -13.76 -9.21 6.00
N TYR A 130 -13.18 -8.98 4.83
CA TYR A 130 -11.88 -9.50 4.42
C TYR A 130 -11.04 -8.34 3.89
N PRO A 131 -9.97 -7.92 4.59
CA PRO A 131 -9.08 -6.89 4.08
C PRO A 131 -8.28 -7.43 2.90
N VAL A 132 -8.23 -6.65 1.82
CA VAL A 132 -7.52 -6.98 0.58
C VAL A 132 -6.56 -5.85 0.24
N SER A 133 -5.30 -6.20 0.00
CA SER A 133 -4.24 -5.28 -0.43
C SER A 133 -3.69 -5.74 -1.78
N ILE A 134 -3.78 -4.86 -2.77
CA ILE A 134 -3.35 -5.06 -4.16
C ILE A 134 -2.10 -4.22 -4.39
N THR A 135 -0.92 -4.84 -4.43
CA THR A 135 0.32 -4.09 -4.71
C THR A 135 0.48 -3.83 -6.21
N VAL A 136 0.59 -2.56 -6.59
CA VAL A 136 0.70 -2.07 -7.98
C VAL A 136 2.07 -1.43 -8.19
N THR A 137 2.84 -1.90 -9.17
CA THR A 137 4.12 -1.30 -9.54
C THR A 137 3.93 -0.14 -10.51
N ALA A 138 4.10 1.08 -9.99
CA ALA A 138 4.20 2.40 -10.65
C ALA A 138 3.15 2.77 -11.72
N GLY A 139 2.22 3.67 -11.35
CA GLY A 139 1.57 4.61 -12.28
C GLY A 139 0.07 4.43 -12.56
N VAL A 140 -0.71 3.77 -11.70
CA VAL A 140 -2.10 3.42 -12.06
C VAL A 140 -3.17 4.11 -11.23
N GLU A 141 -4.13 4.74 -11.90
CA GLU A 141 -5.41 5.16 -11.33
C GLU A 141 -6.41 3.98 -11.33
N VAL A 142 -6.91 3.63 -10.15
CA VAL A 142 -8.01 2.66 -9.99
C VAL A 142 -9.31 3.43 -9.80
N GLU A 143 -10.28 3.19 -10.67
CA GLU A 143 -11.64 3.75 -10.59
C GLU A 143 -12.61 2.64 -10.17
N VAL A 144 -13.67 2.94 -9.44
CA VAL A 144 -14.66 1.93 -9.01
C VAL A 144 -15.99 2.25 -9.66
N SER A 145 -16.52 1.33 -10.47
CA SER A 145 -17.75 1.56 -11.25
C SER A 145 -18.97 0.78 -10.75
N TYR A 146 -19.01 0.39 -9.48
CA TYR A 146 -20.24 -0.09 -8.86
C TYR A 146 -20.49 0.68 -7.57
N PRO A 147 -21.75 1.11 -7.29
CA PRO A 147 -22.02 1.93 -6.13
C PRO A 147 -21.80 1.11 -4.87
N ALA A 148 -20.78 1.48 -4.10
CA ALA A 148 -20.75 1.13 -2.69
C ALA A 148 -21.84 1.97 -2.01
N GLU A 149 -22.86 1.31 -1.45
CA GLU A 149 -23.75 1.97 -0.50
C GLU A 149 -22.92 2.32 0.74
N ALA A 150 -22.37 3.54 0.71
CA ALA A 150 -21.49 4.07 1.72
C ALA A 150 -22.29 4.28 3.01
N TRP A 151 -21.86 3.62 4.08
CA TRP A 151 -22.28 3.96 5.42
C TRP A 151 -21.11 4.64 6.12
N MET A 152 -21.35 5.89 6.47
CA MET A 152 -20.52 6.67 7.38
C MET A 152 -20.66 6.09 8.79
N THR A 153 -19.58 6.04 9.56
CA THR A 153 -19.68 5.70 10.99
C THR A 153 -20.41 6.83 11.75
N ALA A 154 -20.90 6.56 12.97
CA ALA A 154 -21.60 7.59 13.74
C ALA A 154 -20.72 8.82 14.01
N GLU A 155 -19.39 8.63 14.12
CA GLU A 155 -18.41 9.70 14.19
C GLU A 155 -18.28 10.45 12.84
N ASP A 156 -18.21 9.75 11.70
CA ASP A 156 -18.10 10.37 10.38
C ASP A 156 -19.36 11.19 10.02
N VAL A 157 -20.56 10.72 10.39
CA VAL A 157 -21.82 11.46 10.19
C VAL A 157 -21.84 12.76 10.99
N ALA A 158 -21.29 12.76 12.21
CA ALA A 158 -21.23 13.96 13.04
C ALA A 158 -20.22 15.00 12.49
N GLU A 159 -19.12 14.54 11.90
CA GLU A 159 -18.08 15.41 11.33
C GLU A 159 -18.53 16.02 9.99
N TYR A 160 -19.16 15.24 9.12
CA TYR A 160 -19.76 15.73 7.87
C TYR A 160 -21.00 16.62 8.11
N PHE A 161 -21.83 16.30 9.11
CA PHE A 161 -22.95 17.15 9.50
C PHE A 161 -22.47 18.54 9.94
N ASN A 162 -21.45 18.62 10.80
CA ASN A 162 -20.96 19.89 11.33
C ASN A 162 -20.06 20.67 10.37
N GLY A 163 -19.28 19.97 9.53
CA GLY A 163 -18.27 20.59 8.65
C GLY A 163 -18.75 20.94 7.25
N THR A 164 -19.81 20.28 6.74
CA THR A 164 -20.24 20.43 5.34
C THR A 164 -21.74 20.64 5.22
N LEU A 165 -22.56 19.73 5.76
CA LEU A 165 -24.01 19.80 5.64
C LEU A 165 -24.60 21.01 6.39
N LYS A 166 -24.14 21.33 7.60
CA LYS A 166 -24.65 22.48 8.37
C LYS A 166 -24.35 23.82 7.70
N PRO A 167 -23.11 24.12 7.25
CA PRO A 167 -22.83 25.31 6.46
C PRO A 167 -23.63 25.39 5.15
N ASP A 168 -23.80 24.28 4.44
CA ASP A 168 -24.59 24.24 3.19
C ASP A 168 -26.09 24.37 3.44
N LEU A 169 -26.60 23.85 4.58
CA LEU A 169 -27.98 24.02 5.01
C LEU A 169 -28.23 25.47 5.46
N GLU A 170 -27.28 26.10 6.15
CA GLU A 170 -27.32 27.51 6.54
C GLU A 170 -27.23 28.42 5.30
N ALA A 171 -26.33 28.14 4.35
CA ALA A 171 -26.22 28.84 3.07
C ALA A 171 -27.44 28.63 2.15
N GLY A 172 -28.00 27.41 2.14
CA GLY A 172 -29.24 27.10 1.44
C GLY A 172 -30.47 27.73 2.08
N LEU A 173 -30.48 27.91 3.41
CA LEU A 173 -31.51 28.67 4.12
C LEU A 173 -31.39 30.16 3.80
N ASP A 174 -30.18 30.71 3.75
CA ASP A 174 -29.93 32.10 3.36
C ASP A 174 -30.40 32.35 1.93
N ASP A 175 -30.12 31.43 0.99
CA ASP A 175 -30.57 31.56 -0.41
C ASP A 175 -32.10 31.37 -0.53
N LEU A 176 -32.73 30.51 0.29
CA LEU A 176 -34.19 30.38 0.39
C LEU A 176 -34.85 31.60 1.05
N ILE A 177 -34.22 32.21 2.05
CA ILE A 177 -34.66 33.46 2.70
C ILE A 177 -34.51 34.62 1.72
N ASP A 178 -33.40 34.69 0.98
CA ASP A 178 -33.18 35.69 -0.07
C ASP A 178 -34.17 35.53 -1.22
N LYS A 179 -34.48 34.28 -1.61
CA LYS A 179 -35.47 33.98 -2.65
C LYS A 179 -36.89 34.25 -2.17
N HIS A 180 -37.20 33.97 -0.90
CA HIS A 180 -38.45 34.37 -0.24
C HIS A 180 -38.58 35.90 -0.13
N ASN A 181 -37.50 36.62 0.19
CA ASN A 181 -37.48 38.08 0.32
C ASN A 181 -37.49 38.80 -1.04
N LYS A 182 -36.98 38.15 -2.10
CA LYS A 182 -37.00 38.62 -3.50
C LYS A 182 -38.26 38.18 -4.26
N ASP A 183 -39.00 37.19 -3.78
CA ASP A 183 -40.29 36.76 -4.33
C ASP A 183 -41.43 37.67 -3.80
N PRO A 184 -42.04 38.52 -4.65
CA PRO A 184 -43.12 39.42 -4.24
C PRO A 184 -44.38 38.68 -3.74
N ASN A 185 -44.48 37.37 -4.02
CA ASN A 185 -45.63 36.52 -3.70
C ASN A 185 -45.42 35.63 -2.46
N ALA A 186 -44.25 35.65 -1.81
CA ALA A 186 -43.93 34.78 -0.67
C ALA A 186 -44.87 34.98 0.54
N HIS A 187 -45.51 36.15 0.61
CA HIS A 187 -46.50 36.51 1.63
C HIS A 187 -47.95 36.61 1.10
N ASN A 188 -48.27 35.96 -0.02
CA ASN A 188 -49.60 35.99 -0.66
C ASN A 188 -50.76 35.37 0.16
N GLY A 189 -50.51 34.97 1.41
CA GLY A 189 -51.57 34.66 2.38
C GLY A 189 -51.90 35.81 3.35
N ALA A 190 -50.92 36.68 3.68
CA ALA A 190 -51.04 37.66 4.76
C ALA A 190 -51.34 39.09 4.28
N LEU A 191 -51.21 39.36 2.97
CA LEU A 191 -51.47 40.66 2.35
C LEU A 191 -52.50 40.61 1.21
N LYS A 192 -53.10 39.43 0.96
CA LYS A 192 -54.05 39.18 -0.13
C LYS A 192 -55.26 40.12 -0.13
N ASP A 193 -55.69 40.55 1.05
CA ASP A 193 -56.83 41.46 1.21
C ASP A 193 -56.42 42.93 1.45
N LYS A 194 -55.12 43.26 1.29
CA LYS A 194 -54.57 44.60 1.53
C LYS A 194 -53.75 45.20 0.38
N GLN A 195 -53.59 44.49 -0.74
CA GLN A 195 -52.90 44.98 -1.95
C GLN A 195 -53.82 45.37 -3.11
N ASP A 196 -55.14 45.11 -3.01
CA ASP A 196 -56.11 45.44 -4.05
C ASP A 196 -56.81 46.78 -3.80
N THR A 197 -56.04 47.86 -3.61
CA THR A 197 -56.62 49.19 -3.75
C THR A 197 -55.66 50.12 -4.46
N ILE A 198 -55.92 50.26 -5.78
CA ILE A 198 -55.37 51.24 -6.72
C ILE A 198 -54.14 50.73 -7.51
N LYS A 199 -54.43 49.97 -8.58
CA LYS A 199 -53.54 49.73 -9.74
C LYS A 199 -54.33 49.92 -11.05
N VAL A 200 -54.89 51.10 -11.27
CA VAL A 200 -55.49 51.41 -12.58
C VAL A 200 -55.05 52.80 -13.01
N GLU A 201 -54.21 52.85 -14.04
CA GLU A 201 -53.94 54.07 -14.80
C GLU A 201 -55.01 54.18 -15.91
N GLY A 202 -55.75 55.30 -15.94
CA GLY A 202 -56.83 55.57 -16.89
C GLY A 202 -58.02 56.32 -16.28
N LEU A 203 -59.00 56.70 -17.10
CA LEU A 203 -60.26 57.28 -16.64
C LEU A 203 -61.10 56.21 -15.93
N LEU A 204 -61.39 56.43 -14.65
CA LEU A 204 -62.17 55.53 -13.81
C LEU A 204 -63.59 56.06 -13.61
N LYS A 205 -64.58 55.15 -13.60
CA LYS A 205 -65.97 55.44 -13.27
C LYS A 205 -66.28 54.95 -11.86
N GLY A 206 -66.83 55.83 -11.04
CA GLY A 206 -67.45 55.45 -9.76
C GLY A 206 -68.91 55.06 -9.94
N THR A 207 -69.33 53.94 -9.37
CA THR A 207 -70.74 53.52 -9.27
C THR A 207 -71.15 53.48 -7.80
N LYS A 208 -72.31 54.08 -7.51
CA LYS A 208 -72.97 54.06 -6.21
C LYS A 208 -74.22 53.21 -6.33
N THR A 209 -74.33 52.17 -5.51
CA THR A 209 -75.54 51.35 -5.41
C THR A 209 -76.13 51.57 -4.02
N THR A 210 -77.39 51.97 -3.97
CA THR A 210 -78.10 52.20 -2.70
C THR A 210 -78.98 50.98 -2.42
N THR A 211 -78.77 50.34 -1.28
CA THR A 211 -79.61 49.25 -0.77
C THR A 211 -80.17 49.63 0.60
N GLU A 212 -81.20 48.96 1.11
CA GLU A 212 -81.82 49.27 2.42
C GLU A 212 -80.82 49.18 3.61
N GLU A 213 -79.66 48.55 3.43
CA GLU A 213 -78.59 48.44 4.44
C GLU A 213 -77.48 49.52 4.30
N GLY A 214 -77.61 50.48 3.38
CA GLY A 214 -76.69 51.59 3.19
C GLY A 214 -76.11 51.72 1.78
N GLU A 215 -75.27 52.75 1.59
CA GLU A 215 -74.66 53.10 0.31
C GLU A 215 -73.36 52.31 0.09
N LYS A 216 -73.25 51.60 -1.04
CA LYS A 216 -72.03 50.91 -1.44
C LYS A 216 -71.43 51.57 -2.68
N TYR A 217 -70.15 51.92 -2.60
CA TYR A 217 -69.39 52.56 -3.68
C TYR A 217 -68.38 51.58 -4.27
N SER A 218 -68.28 51.53 -5.59
CA SER A 218 -67.25 50.78 -6.32
C SER A 218 -66.65 51.62 -7.45
N VAL A 219 -65.41 51.33 -7.85
CA VAL A 219 -64.71 51.97 -8.96
C VAL A 219 -64.30 50.92 -10.00
N GLY A 220 -64.49 51.23 -11.29
CA GLY A 220 -64.09 50.38 -12.42
C GLY A 220 -63.60 51.20 -13.62
N ALA A 221 -62.95 50.54 -14.58
CA ALA A 221 -62.50 51.19 -15.82
C ALA A 221 -63.70 51.67 -16.65
N ALA A 222 -63.64 52.90 -17.16
CA ALA A 222 -64.70 53.46 -17.99
C ALA A 222 -64.64 52.89 -19.42
N THR A 223 -65.79 52.55 -20.03
CA THR A 223 -65.86 52.02 -21.41
C THR A 223 -66.14 53.16 -22.40
N PRO A 224 -65.23 53.46 -23.35
CA PRO A 224 -65.46 54.49 -24.36
C PRO A 224 -66.68 54.17 -25.24
N GLY A 225 -67.57 55.14 -25.43
CA GLY A 225 -68.81 55.01 -26.22
C GLY A 225 -70.07 54.69 -25.40
N THR A 226 -69.93 54.30 -24.13
CA THR A 226 -71.07 54.03 -23.22
C THR A 226 -70.98 54.81 -21.91
N ASP A 227 -69.79 54.91 -21.30
CA ASP A 227 -69.58 55.63 -20.04
C ASP A 227 -69.10 57.08 -20.25
N TYR A 228 -68.55 57.36 -21.42
CA TYR A 228 -68.24 58.68 -21.97
C TYR A 228 -68.31 58.57 -23.50
N GLN A 229 -68.80 59.60 -24.19
CA GLN A 229 -68.85 59.56 -25.66
C GLN A 229 -67.45 59.45 -26.26
N GLN A 230 -67.27 58.60 -27.27
CA GLN A 230 -66.10 58.69 -28.14
C GLN A 230 -66.12 60.04 -28.88
N PRO A 231 -64.96 60.66 -29.16
CA PRO A 231 -64.89 61.82 -30.04
C PRO A 231 -65.45 61.42 -31.42
N THR A 232 -66.66 61.83 -31.74
CA THR A 232 -67.38 61.49 -32.98
C THR A 232 -66.99 62.35 -34.17
N ASN A 233 -65.93 63.15 -34.06
CA ASN A 233 -65.36 63.90 -35.17
C ASN A 233 -63.95 63.41 -35.46
N LYS A 234 -63.81 62.72 -36.60
CA LYS A 234 -62.55 62.61 -37.33
C LYS A 234 -62.21 64.02 -37.82
N LEU A 235 -61.41 64.75 -37.03
CA LEU A 235 -60.78 65.97 -37.51
C LEU A 235 -59.75 65.54 -38.55
N THR A 236 -60.04 65.85 -39.81
CA THR A 236 -59.00 66.02 -40.84
C THR A 236 -57.88 66.86 -40.25
N ALA A 237 -56.62 66.55 -40.57
CA ALA A 237 -55.48 67.39 -40.20
C ALA A 237 -55.89 68.84 -40.42
N ALA A 238 -56.00 69.60 -39.31
CA ALA A 238 -56.32 71.00 -39.40
C ALA A 238 -55.18 71.62 -40.23
N GLU A 239 -55.53 72.37 -41.27
CA GLU A 239 -54.59 73.33 -41.84
C GLU A 239 -54.00 74.09 -40.67
N GLU A 240 -52.67 74.14 -40.60
CA GLU A 240 -51.96 74.82 -39.52
C GLU A 240 -52.59 76.18 -39.29
N MET A 241 -53.06 76.43 -38.06
CA MET A 241 -53.59 77.74 -37.74
C MET A 241 -52.44 78.73 -37.82
N SER A 242 -52.54 79.70 -38.72
CA SER A 242 -51.52 80.73 -38.82
C SER A 242 -51.56 81.61 -37.55
N THR A 243 -50.47 82.32 -37.26
CA THR A 243 -50.45 83.29 -36.15
C THR A 243 -51.51 84.39 -36.30
N GLN A 244 -52.06 84.57 -37.50
CA GLN A 244 -53.14 85.53 -37.80
C GLN A 244 -54.55 84.96 -37.59
N ASP A 245 -54.68 83.66 -37.31
CA ASP A 245 -55.99 83.02 -37.21
C ASP A 245 -56.68 83.39 -35.89
N PHE A 246 -57.97 83.72 -35.98
CA PHE A 246 -58.76 84.20 -34.86
C PHE A 246 -59.34 83.05 -34.04
N ILE A 247 -58.98 82.98 -32.75
CA ILE A 247 -59.60 82.11 -31.77
C ILE A 247 -60.78 82.84 -31.12
N PRO A 248 -62.01 82.32 -31.24
CA PRO A 248 -63.14 82.87 -30.50
C PRO A 248 -63.06 82.48 -29.02
N PHE A 249 -63.34 83.44 -28.13
CA PHE A 249 -63.50 83.20 -26.70
C PHE A 249 -64.68 84.02 -26.16
N TYR A 250 -65.28 83.58 -25.06
CA TYR A 250 -66.41 84.28 -24.46
C TYR A 250 -65.92 85.14 -23.30
N ASP A 251 -66.07 86.47 -23.42
CA ASP A 251 -65.76 87.37 -22.32
C ASP A 251 -66.96 87.48 -21.38
N HIS A 252 -66.83 86.88 -20.20
CA HIS A 252 -67.87 86.85 -19.18
C HIS A 252 -68.17 88.23 -18.57
N ALA A 253 -67.25 89.20 -18.66
CA ALA A 253 -67.46 90.54 -18.10
C ALA A 253 -68.30 91.43 -19.01
N SER A 254 -68.11 91.33 -20.33
CA SER A 254 -68.90 92.08 -21.32
C SER A 254 -70.10 91.30 -21.88
N GLY A 255 -70.20 89.99 -21.60
CA GLY A 255 -71.28 89.11 -22.05
C GLY A 255 -71.30 88.87 -23.56
N ARG A 256 -70.18 89.11 -24.25
CA ARG A 256 -70.05 89.02 -25.71
C ARG A 256 -69.05 87.96 -26.13
N HIS A 257 -69.29 87.34 -27.29
CA HIS A 257 -68.27 86.57 -27.98
C HIS A 257 -67.21 87.53 -28.54
N MET A 258 -65.97 87.32 -28.14
CA MET A 258 -64.78 88.02 -28.64
C MET A 258 -63.95 87.07 -29.49
N ARG A 259 -63.00 87.64 -30.23
CA ARG A 259 -61.99 86.89 -30.98
C ARG A 259 -60.63 87.58 -30.82
N ALA A 260 -59.58 86.81 -30.60
CA ALA A 260 -58.18 87.26 -30.60
C ALA A 260 -57.39 86.40 -31.58
N THR A 261 -56.33 86.93 -32.19
CA THR A 261 -55.47 86.07 -33.02
C THR A 261 -54.62 85.16 -32.16
N LEU A 262 -54.17 84.02 -32.71
CA LEU A 262 -53.21 83.13 -32.05
C LEU A 262 -51.96 83.89 -31.59
N GLN A 263 -51.49 84.86 -32.39
CA GLN A 263 -50.37 85.74 -32.05
C GLN A 263 -50.65 86.56 -30.79
N SER A 264 -51.81 87.21 -30.71
CA SER A 264 -52.18 88.03 -29.55
C SER A 264 -52.32 87.19 -28.28
N LEU A 265 -52.78 85.95 -28.41
CA LEU A 265 -52.82 85.03 -27.27
C LEU A 265 -51.40 84.63 -26.85
N LYS A 266 -50.54 84.23 -27.79
CA LYS A 266 -49.13 83.82 -27.54
C LYS A 266 -48.32 84.91 -26.83
N GLU A 267 -48.50 86.17 -27.23
CA GLU A 267 -47.90 87.34 -26.58
C GLU A 267 -48.46 87.60 -25.18
N ALA A 268 -49.76 87.34 -24.96
CA ALA A 268 -50.43 87.55 -23.66
C ALA A 268 -50.13 86.46 -22.61
N ILE A 269 -49.79 85.23 -23.02
CA ILE A 269 -49.47 84.11 -22.12
C ILE A 269 -47.97 83.86 -21.92
N GLY A 270 -47.09 84.62 -22.60
CA GLY A 270 -45.64 84.60 -22.34
C GLY A 270 -44.91 83.31 -22.75
N VAL A 271 -45.40 82.58 -23.75
CA VAL A 271 -44.76 81.33 -24.22
C VAL A 271 -43.44 81.66 -24.93
N GLN A 272 -42.31 81.18 -24.38
CA GLN A 272 -40.96 81.36 -24.94
C GLN A 272 -40.62 80.28 -25.98
N SER A 273 -39.86 80.66 -27.01
CA SER A 273 -39.32 79.73 -28.00
C SER A 273 -38.21 78.87 -27.38
N PRO A 274 -38.05 77.59 -27.78
CA PRO A 274 -36.92 76.78 -27.33
C PRO A 274 -35.60 77.31 -27.90
N THR A 275 -34.53 77.23 -27.11
CA THR A 275 -33.21 77.76 -27.45
C THR A 275 -32.18 76.63 -27.58
N ILE A 276 -31.36 76.66 -28.63
CA ILE A 276 -30.12 75.89 -28.71
C ILE A 276 -28.96 76.81 -28.37
N LYS A 277 -28.23 76.48 -27.29
CA LYS A 277 -26.98 77.13 -26.90
C LYS A 277 -25.80 76.33 -27.41
N VAL A 278 -25.07 76.93 -28.33
CA VAL A 278 -23.88 76.34 -28.93
C VAL A 278 -22.63 76.89 -28.25
N THR A 279 -21.80 75.98 -27.74
CA THR A 279 -20.45 76.28 -27.28
C THR A 279 -19.46 75.83 -28.35
N THR A 280 -18.67 76.75 -28.89
CA THR A 280 -17.64 76.46 -29.90
C THR A 280 -16.56 77.55 -29.89
N CYS A 281 -15.52 77.33 -30.71
CA CYS A 281 -14.36 78.18 -30.86
C CYS A 281 -14.76 79.62 -31.23
N THR A 282 -14.03 80.60 -30.68
CA THR A 282 -14.24 82.01 -31.00
C THR A 282 -14.03 82.27 -32.49
N GLY A 283 -14.99 82.92 -33.15
CA GLY A 283 -14.93 83.20 -34.58
C GLY A 283 -15.31 82.04 -35.50
N ALA A 284 -15.68 80.86 -34.98
CA ALA A 284 -16.23 79.77 -35.78
C ALA A 284 -17.58 80.19 -36.40
N THR A 285 -17.79 79.88 -37.67
CA THR A 285 -19.11 80.02 -38.30
C THR A 285 -20.01 78.91 -37.79
N VAL A 286 -21.14 79.26 -37.18
CA VAL A 286 -22.11 78.29 -36.65
C VAL A 286 -23.39 78.35 -37.48
N THR A 287 -23.81 77.20 -38.01
CA THR A 287 -25.12 77.04 -38.66
C THR A 287 -25.99 76.12 -37.82
N CYS A 288 -27.25 76.50 -37.63
CA CYS A 288 -28.28 75.68 -37.00
C CYS A 288 -29.44 75.56 -37.99
N SER A 289 -29.66 74.36 -38.55
CA SER A 289 -30.64 74.16 -39.61
C SER A 289 -31.52 72.92 -39.41
N ASP A 290 -32.80 73.05 -39.69
CA ASP A 290 -33.77 71.95 -39.78
C ASP A 290 -33.95 71.40 -41.21
N GLY A 291 -33.13 71.90 -42.16
CA GLY A 291 -33.19 71.56 -43.58
C GLY A 291 -33.99 72.54 -44.45
N GLU A 292 -34.85 73.38 -43.84
CA GLU A 292 -35.60 74.44 -44.53
C GLU A 292 -35.19 75.83 -44.04
N THR A 293 -35.11 76.00 -42.73
CA THR A 293 -34.62 77.20 -42.04
C THR A 293 -33.15 77.02 -41.69
N THR A 294 -32.36 78.08 -41.87
CA THR A 294 -30.95 78.12 -41.42
C THR A 294 -30.74 79.39 -40.59
N LEU A 295 -30.31 79.19 -39.36
CA LEU A 295 -29.87 80.25 -38.47
C LEU A 295 -28.35 80.28 -38.48
N GLU A 296 -27.80 81.48 -38.61
CA GLU A 296 -26.35 81.70 -38.64
C GLU A 296 -25.91 82.47 -37.41
N GLY A 297 -24.80 82.04 -36.84
CA GLY A 297 -24.13 82.69 -35.72
C GLY A 297 -22.63 82.60 -35.86
N THR A 298 -21.92 83.27 -34.96
CA THR A 298 -20.46 83.25 -34.94
C THR A 298 -19.96 83.06 -33.53
N GLY A 299 -19.02 82.14 -33.35
CA GLY A 299 -18.55 81.71 -32.04
C GLY A 299 -19.64 81.03 -31.22
N SER A 300 -19.44 80.99 -29.91
CA SER A 300 -20.47 80.51 -28.98
C SER A 300 -21.69 81.43 -29.02
N THR A 301 -22.85 80.86 -29.35
CA THR A 301 -24.07 81.61 -29.67
C THR A 301 -25.31 80.86 -29.22
N GLU A 302 -26.40 81.59 -29.00
CA GLU A 302 -27.72 81.03 -28.68
C GLU A 302 -28.67 81.28 -29.86
N PHE A 303 -29.39 80.23 -30.26
CA PHE A 303 -30.41 80.28 -31.31
C PHE A 303 -31.78 80.06 -30.71
N GLU A 304 -32.64 81.08 -30.74
CA GLU A 304 -34.07 80.89 -30.51
C GLU A 304 -34.70 80.25 -31.74
N LEU A 305 -35.34 79.10 -31.55
CA LEU A 305 -35.84 78.30 -32.66
C LEU A 305 -37.29 78.67 -33.01
N PRO A 306 -37.61 78.82 -34.31
CA PRO A 306 -38.98 79.11 -34.75
C PRO A 306 -39.93 77.91 -34.59
N ASN A 307 -39.40 76.69 -34.59
CA ASN A 307 -40.14 75.42 -34.55
C ASN A 307 -39.37 74.31 -33.83
N VAL A 308 -40.12 73.32 -33.36
CA VAL A 308 -39.61 72.05 -32.83
C VAL A 308 -39.26 71.10 -33.99
N GLY A 309 -38.34 70.16 -33.77
CA GLY A 309 -37.86 69.24 -34.82
C GLY A 309 -36.38 68.87 -34.67
N ASN A 310 -35.82 68.17 -35.66
CA ASN A 310 -34.39 67.84 -35.68
C ASN A 310 -33.59 69.00 -36.28
N TRP A 311 -32.70 69.56 -35.48
CA TRP A 311 -31.81 70.65 -35.88
C TRP A 311 -30.38 70.14 -35.98
N THR A 312 -29.76 70.29 -37.14
CA THR A 312 -28.34 70.04 -37.35
C THR A 312 -27.56 71.30 -37.03
N VAL A 313 -26.73 71.25 -36.01
CA VAL A 313 -25.83 72.32 -35.60
C VAL A 313 -24.43 71.99 -36.10
N THR A 314 -23.83 72.90 -36.86
CA THR A 314 -22.47 72.74 -37.39
C THR A 314 -21.64 73.97 -37.07
N ALA A 315 -20.50 73.77 -36.43
CA ALA A 315 -19.48 74.79 -36.25
C ALA A 315 -18.34 74.54 -37.23
N THR A 316 -17.89 75.59 -37.92
CA THR A 316 -16.81 75.54 -38.92
C THR A 316 -15.76 76.60 -38.62
N LEU A 317 -14.50 76.21 -38.47
CA LEU A 317 -13.37 77.12 -38.32
C LEU A 317 -12.11 76.49 -38.94
N ASN A 318 -11.34 77.26 -39.71
CA ASN A 318 -10.12 76.81 -40.39
C ASN A 318 -10.32 75.51 -41.20
N GLU A 319 -11.40 75.43 -41.99
CA GLU A 319 -11.80 74.27 -42.82
C GLU A 319 -12.15 72.98 -42.06
N GLN A 320 -12.08 72.98 -40.73
CA GLN A 320 -12.53 71.88 -39.88
C GLN A 320 -13.99 72.11 -39.43
N THR A 321 -14.74 71.02 -39.32
CA THR A 321 -16.16 71.05 -38.94
C THR A 321 -16.44 70.12 -37.77
N ALA A 322 -17.26 70.59 -36.83
CA ALA A 322 -17.87 69.79 -35.78
C ALA A 322 -19.38 69.89 -35.93
N THR A 323 -20.09 68.76 -35.97
CA THR A 323 -21.53 68.70 -36.24
C THR A 323 -22.24 67.83 -35.22
N GLN A 324 -23.41 68.26 -34.77
CA GLN A 324 -24.31 67.48 -33.93
C GLN A 324 -25.76 67.70 -34.36
N VAL A 325 -26.56 66.63 -34.34
CA VAL A 325 -28.01 66.71 -34.54
C VAL A 325 -28.69 66.76 -33.18
N VAL A 326 -29.59 67.72 -32.97
CA VAL A 326 -30.36 67.94 -31.75
C VAL A 326 -31.83 67.71 -32.06
N GLU A 327 -32.47 66.79 -31.36
CA GLU A 327 -33.92 66.59 -31.42
C GLU A 327 -34.60 67.52 -30.42
N VAL A 328 -35.33 68.53 -30.92
CA VAL A 328 -36.01 69.55 -30.11
C VAL A 328 -37.47 69.16 -29.94
N ASN A 329 -37.88 68.79 -28.72
CA ASN A 329 -39.18 68.16 -28.42
C ASN A 329 -39.97 68.81 -27.26
N GLY A 330 -39.64 70.05 -26.90
CA GLY A 330 -40.40 70.85 -25.91
C GLY A 330 -39.61 71.35 -24.70
N THR A 331 -38.34 70.96 -24.53
CA THR A 331 -37.41 71.59 -23.56
C THR A 331 -37.06 73.01 -23.99
N LEU A 332 -36.91 73.94 -23.04
CA LEU A 332 -36.61 75.35 -23.34
C LEU A 332 -35.14 75.62 -23.69
N LEU A 333 -34.20 74.75 -23.30
CA LEU A 333 -32.77 74.92 -23.55
C LEU A 333 -32.11 73.58 -23.91
N TYR A 334 -31.33 73.57 -24.99
CA TYR A 334 -30.45 72.47 -25.38
C TYR A 334 -29.03 73.00 -25.49
N GLU A 335 -28.06 72.28 -24.92
CA GLU A 335 -26.65 72.67 -24.99
C GLU A 335 -25.90 71.76 -25.95
N VAL A 336 -25.15 72.38 -26.87
CA VAL A 336 -24.40 71.70 -27.93
C VAL A 336 -22.95 72.15 -27.85
N ASP A 337 -22.04 71.22 -27.58
CA ASP A 337 -20.60 71.49 -27.54
C ASP A 337 -19.93 71.00 -28.83
N LEU A 338 -19.49 71.96 -29.64
CA LEU A 338 -18.83 71.76 -30.93
C LEU A 338 -17.46 72.44 -30.93
N MET A 339 -16.72 72.39 -29.82
CA MET A 339 -15.33 72.82 -29.77
C MET A 339 -14.47 72.02 -30.76
N ILE A 340 -13.85 72.72 -31.72
CA ILE A 340 -13.06 72.12 -32.78
C ILE A 340 -11.63 71.92 -32.27
N THR A 341 -11.25 70.68 -31.98
CA THR A 341 -9.91 70.34 -31.50
C THR A 341 -8.93 70.23 -32.66
N GLU A 342 -7.87 71.04 -32.67
CA GLU A 342 -6.84 71.01 -33.71
C GLU A 342 -5.79 69.94 -33.42
N GLY A 343 -5.35 69.82 -32.17
CA GLY A 343 -4.36 68.85 -31.73
C GLY A 343 -4.37 68.61 -30.22
N ILE A 344 -3.68 67.55 -29.80
CA ILE A 344 -3.37 67.31 -28.38
C ILE A 344 -1.87 67.09 -28.23
N ALA A 345 -1.32 67.51 -27.10
CA ALA A 345 0.08 67.30 -26.74
C ALA A 345 0.19 66.82 -25.29
N VAL A 346 1.10 65.88 -25.04
CA VAL A 346 1.50 65.50 -23.69
C VAL A 346 2.53 66.52 -23.22
N THR A 347 2.07 67.52 -22.46
CA THR A 347 2.88 68.65 -22.01
C THR A 347 3.66 68.34 -20.74
N THR A 348 3.20 67.38 -19.95
CA THR A 348 3.95 66.78 -18.84
C THR A 348 3.92 65.26 -18.96
N GLN A 349 5.10 64.61 -18.93
CA GLN A 349 5.22 63.16 -19.01
C GLN A 349 4.75 62.49 -17.70
N PRO A 350 4.23 61.24 -17.74
CA PRO A 350 3.89 60.51 -16.53
C PRO A 350 5.12 60.29 -15.64
N ASN A 351 4.88 60.21 -14.33
CA ASN A 351 5.93 59.96 -13.33
C ASN A 351 6.62 58.61 -13.59
N LYS A 352 5.87 57.62 -14.08
CA LYS A 352 6.35 56.26 -14.36
C LYS A 352 6.54 56.01 -15.85
N LYS A 353 7.77 55.63 -16.22
CA LYS A 353 8.19 55.42 -17.62
C LYS A 353 8.69 54.00 -17.91
N SER A 354 8.96 53.22 -16.88
CA SER A 354 9.45 51.84 -17.00
C SER A 354 8.51 50.89 -16.27
N TYR A 355 8.17 49.80 -16.94
CA TYR A 355 7.13 48.87 -16.52
C TYR A 355 7.59 47.42 -16.62
N TYR A 356 7.02 46.57 -15.77
CA TYR A 356 7.14 45.12 -15.92
C TYR A 356 6.04 44.59 -16.87
N ILE A 357 6.29 43.44 -17.48
CA ILE A 357 5.28 42.76 -18.30
C ILE A 357 4.05 42.45 -17.44
N GLY A 358 2.85 42.75 -17.95
CA GLY A 358 1.57 42.56 -17.27
C GLY A 358 1.15 43.73 -16.36
N GLU A 359 1.99 44.75 -16.20
CA GLU A 359 1.67 45.92 -15.38
C GLU A 359 0.69 46.87 -16.10
N ALA A 360 -0.21 47.52 -15.36
CA ALA A 360 -1.09 48.54 -15.93
C ALA A 360 -0.33 49.85 -16.16
N PHE A 361 -0.67 50.58 -17.23
CA PHE A 361 -0.14 51.92 -17.46
C PHE A 361 -0.60 52.89 -16.36
N ASP A 362 0.34 53.66 -15.80
CA ASP A 362 0.08 54.64 -14.74
C ASP A 362 0.18 56.07 -15.31
N PRO A 363 -0.97 56.75 -15.54
CA PRO A 363 -0.98 58.11 -16.07
C PRO A 363 -0.64 59.17 -15.00
N ALA A 364 -0.36 58.81 -13.75
CA ALA A 364 -0.15 59.78 -12.67
C ALA A 364 0.99 60.77 -13.00
N GLY A 365 0.71 62.06 -12.80
CA GLY A 365 1.62 63.17 -13.10
C GLY A 365 1.67 63.58 -14.58
N MET A 366 0.98 62.86 -15.48
CA MET A 366 0.84 63.25 -16.86
C MET A 366 -0.12 64.44 -17.01
N VAL A 367 0.17 65.34 -17.95
CA VAL A 367 -0.73 66.42 -18.34
C VAL A 367 -0.88 66.41 -19.85
N VAL A 368 -2.13 66.35 -20.32
CA VAL A 368 -2.50 66.41 -21.73
C VAL A 368 -3.20 67.74 -21.98
N THR A 369 -2.66 68.52 -22.90
CA THR A 369 -3.21 69.82 -23.29
C THR A 369 -3.78 69.70 -24.70
N ALA A 370 -5.06 70.04 -24.85
CA ALA A 370 -5.69 70.22 -26.16
C ALA A 370 -5.47 71.65 -26.65
N THR A 371 -5.23 71.79 -27.95
CA THR A 371 -5.24 73.07 -28.67
C THR A 371 -6.45 73.07 -29.59
N PHE A 372 -7.29 74.09 -29.47
CA PHE A 372 -8.49 74.26 -30.29
C PHE A 372 -8.21 75.20 -31.46
N ALA A 373 -9.09 75.18 -32.47
CA ALA A 373 -8.90 75.93 -33.71
C ALA A 373 -8.92 77.47 -33.55
N ASP A 374 -9.30 78.00 -32.39
CA ASP A 374 -9.20 79.44 -32.03
C ASP A 374 -7.94 79.76 -31.19
N ASP A 375 -6.93 78.90 -31.23
CA ASP A 375 -5.67 78.98 -30.47
C ASP A 375 -5.84 78.89 -28.94
N THR A 376 -7.05 78.65 -28.44
CA THR A 376 -7.25 78.40 -27.00
C THR A 376 -6.73 77.01 -26.61
N THR A 377 -6.38 76.85 -25.34
CA THR A 377 -5.87 75.58 -24.81
C THR A 377 -6.58 75.18 -23.53
N GLU A 378 -6.71 73.87 -23.32
CA GLU A 378 -7.37 73.30 -22.15
C GLU A 378 -6.62 72.06 -21.65
N ASN A 379 -6.62 71.84 -20.35
CA ASN A 379 -6.15 70.59 -19.75
C ASN A 379 -7.26 69.54 -19.86
N VAL A 380 -7.04 68.54 -20.70
CA VAL A 380 -8.01 67.50 -21.05
C VAL A 380 -7.58 66.11 -20.52
N THR A 381 -6.71 66.09 -19.52
CA THR A 381 -6.09 64.84 -19.02
C THR A 381 -7.14 63.84 -18.56
N ASP A 382 -8.16 64.29 -17.83
CA ASP A 382 -9.20 63.44 -17.26
C ASP A 382 -10.17 62.89 -18.32
N ASP A 383 -10.23 63.54 -19.49
CA ASP A 383 -11.06 63.14 -20.63
C ASP A 383 -10.32 62.22 -21.64
N CYS A 384 -9.06 61.90 -21.36
CA CYS A 384 -8.24 61.05 -22.22
C CYS A 384 -8.43 59.55 -21.95
N THR A 385 -8.27 58.75 -23.00
CA THR A 385 -8.20 57.29 -22.92
C THR A 385 -6.82 56.77 -23.32
N PHE A 386 -6.38 55.66 -22.74
CA PHE A 386 -5.02 55.11 -22.90
C PHE A 386 -5.05 53.68 -23.46
N SER A 387 -4.24 53.42 -24.49
CA SER A 387 -4.13 52.09 -25.10
C SER A 387 -2.70 51.76 -25.52
N PRO A 388 -2.16 50.56 -25.22
CA PRO A 388 -2.80 49.50 -24.42
C PRO A 388 -2.89 49.86 -22.93
N ALA A 389 -3.90 49.34 -22.23
CA ALA A 389 -4.04 49.56 -20.77
C ALA A 389 -3.04 48.73 -19.94
N THR A 390 -2.60 47.59 -20.48
CA THR A 390 -1.64 46.67 -19.85
C THR A 390 -0.40 46.53 -20.72
N ILE A 391 0.78 46.60 -20.09
CA ILE A 391 2.07 46.55 -20.76
C ILE A 391 2.40 45.11 -21.17
N SER A 392 2.62 44.91 -22.46
CA SER A 392 3.19 43.67 -23.02
C SER A 392 4.69 43.83 -23.29
N LYS A 393 5.39 42.73 -23.59
CA LYS A 393 6.82 42.75 -23.93
C LYS A 393 7.17 43.64 -25.13
N ASP A 394 6.21 43.81 -26.05
CA ASP A 394 6.39 44.53 -27.31
C ASP A 394 5.86 45.99 -27.23
N THR A 395 5.38 46.42 -26.06
CA THR A 395 4.85 47.77 -25.87
C THR A 395 5.98 48.80 -25.87
N THR A 396 6.04 49.64 -26.90
CA THR A 396 7.04 50.73 -27.01
C THR A 396 6.45 52.10 -26.72
N ALA A 397 5.14 52.27 -26.86
CA ALA A 397 4.42 53.50 -26.56
C ALA A 397 2.96 53.24 -26.17
N ILE A 398 2.39 54.19 -25.42
CA ILE A 398 0.97 54.28 -25.09
C ILE A 398 0.33 55.37 -25.95
N THR A 399 -0.76 55.02 -26.63
CA THR A 399 -1.59 55.98 -27.36
C THR A 399 -2.55 56.67 -26.39
N VAL A 400 -2.44 57.99 -26.32
CA VAL A 400 -3.34 58.90 -25.61
C VAL A 400 -4.38 59.39 -26.62
N SER A 401 -5.67 59.21 -26.34
CA SER A 401 -6.77 59.62 -27.23
C SER A 401 -7.74 60.55 -26.52
N TYR A 402 -8.07 61.68 -27.14
CA TYR A 402 -9.06 62.65 -26.68
C TYR A 402 -10.10 62.90 -27.78
N GLN A 403 -11.36 63.08 -27.40
CA GLN A 403 -12.46 63.32 -28.33
C GLN A 403 -13.46 64.34 -27.75
N ARG A 404 -13.75 65.39 -28.52
CA ARG A 404 -14.78 66.42 -28.21
C ARG A 404 -15.39 66.95 -29.52
N GLY A 405 -16.67 67.30 -29.51
CA GLY A 405 -17.38 67.77 -30.71
C GLY A 405 -17.37 66.78 -31.89
N GLY A 406 -17.25 65.48 -31.61
CA GLY A 406 -17.11 64.43 -32.64
C GLY A 406 -15.71 64.30 -33.26
N ILE A 407 -14.76 65.16 -32.91
CA ILE A 407 -13.39 65.15 -33.44
C ILE A 407 -12.47 64.39 -32.48
N LYS A 408 -11.77 63.37 -32.98
CA LYS A 408 -10.79 62.57 -32.22
C LYS A 408 -9.35 62.96 -32.60
N LYS A 409 -8.51 63.20 -31.59
CA LYS A 409 -7.06 63.43 -31.76
C LYS A 409 -6.27 62.50 -30.86
N THR A 410 -5.04 62.20 -31.27
CA THR A 410 -4.17 61.28 -30.54
C THR A 410 -2.76 61.83 -30.37
N ALA A 411 -2.11 61.41 -29.29
CA ALA A 411 -0.69 61.60 -29.01
C ALA A 411 -0.10 60.27 -28.51
N SER A 412 1.24 60.18 -28.44
CA SER A 412 1.93 58.97 -28.01
C SER A 412 2.94 59.28 -26.92
N VAL A 413 2.99 58.42 -25.90
CA VAL A 413 3.98 58.44 -24.82
C VAL A 413 4.85 57.20 -24.89
N ALA A 414 6.16 57.37 -25.05
CA ALA A 414 7.09 56.24 -25.07
C ALA A 414 7.21 55.62 -23.67
N VAL A 415 7.27 54.28 -23.60
CA VAL A 415 7.47 53.52 -22.36
C VAL A 415 8.59 52.48 -22.56
N THR A 416 9.24 52.08 -21.47
CA THR A 416 10.28 51.04 -21.49
C THR A 416 9.80 49.80 -20.75
N VAL A 417 9.98 48.62 -21.34
CA VAL A 417 9.56 47.34 -20.75
C VAL A 417 10.77 46.59 -20.19
N ARG A 418 10.66 46.16 -18.93
CA ARG A 418 11.65 45.30 -18.27
C ARG A 418 11.43 43.85 -18.69
N VAL A 419 12.41 43.29 -19.38
CA VAL A 419 12.37 41.90 -19.85
C VAL A 419 13.29 41.05 -19.00
N LEU A 420 12.80 39.89 -18.55
CA LEU A 420 13.54 38.92 -17.75
C LEU A 420 14.77 38.41 -18.53
N ALA A 421 15.97 38.72 -18.05
CA ALA A 421 17.23 38.34 -18.68
C ALA A 421 17.75 36.98 -18.17
N SER A 422 17.77 36.80 -16.85
CA SER A 422 18.20 35.57 -16.18
C SER A 422 17.59 35.44 -14.78
N ILE A 423 17.72 34.25 -14.20
CA ILE A 423 17.52 34.04 -12.76
C ILE A 423 18.78 33.44 -12.14
N GLU A 424 18.97 33.70 -10.86
CA GLU A 424 20.04 33.13 -10.06
C GLU A 424 19.52 32.68 -8.69
N ILE A 425 20.13 31.64 -8.13
CA ILE A 425 19.88 31.22 -6.75
C ILE A 425 20.75 32.11 -5.87
N SER A 426 20.15 33.16 -5.31
CA SER A 426 20.85 34.14 -4.48
C SER A 426 21.09 33.63 -3.06
N ASN A 427 20.27 32.68 -2.59
CA ASN A 427 20.54 31.92 -1.39
C ASN A 427 20.22 30.42 -1.64
N PRO A 428 21.19 29.50 -1.52
CA PRO A 428 20.93 28.06 -1.64
C PRO A 428 19.98 27.53 -0.56
N PRO A 429 19.30 26.38 -0.78
CA PRO A 429 18.48 25.73 0.23
C PRO A 429 19.33 25.24 1.41
N THR A 430 18.71 25.11 2.59
CA THR A 430 19.41 24.64 3.81
C THR A 430 19.81 23.17 3.76
N LYS A 431 19.15 22.35 2.92
CA LYS A 431 19.44 20.93 2.75
C LYS A 431 19.82 20.64 1.29
N THR A 432 21.04 20.14 1.09
CA THR A 432 21.59 19.76 -0.23
C THR A 432 22.01 18.29 -0.31
N ALA A 433 21.98 17.56 0.81
CA ALA A 433 22.26 16.12 0.87
C ALA A 433 21.01 15.35 1.27
N TYR A 434 20.66 14.33 0.50
CA TYR A 434 19.43 13.55 0.61
C TYR A 434 19.73 12.05 0.60
N LYS A 435 18.81 11.25 1.14
CA LYS A 435 18.77 9.80 0.98
C LYS A 435 17.83 9.44 -0.19
N TYR A 436 18.08 8.33 -0.88
CA TYR A 436 17.21 7.85 -1.96
C TYR A 436 15.75 7.80 -1.51
N GLY A 437 14.84 8.39 -2.29
CA GLY A 437 13.42 8.46 -2.00
C GLY A 437 12.97 9.71 -1.23
N GLU A 438 13.88 10.50 -0.67
CA GLU A 438 13.51 11.79 -0.04
C GLU A 438 13.05 12.82 -1.08
N VAL A 439 12.26 13.81 -0.64
CA VAL A 439 11.79 14.92 -1.49
C VAL A 439 12.66 16.16 -1.25
N PHE A 440 12.96 16.90 -2.31
CA PHE A 440 13.72 18.15 -2.22
C PHE A 440 13.00 19.19 -1.35
N SER A 441 13.73 19.82 -0.43
CA SER A 441 13.23 20.90 0.41
C SER A 441 13.76 22.25 -0.09
N PRO A 442 12.90 23.15 -0.58
CA PRO A 442 13.29 24.50 -0.98
C PRO A 442 13.49 25.45 0.22
N ALA A 443 13.43 24.95 1.46
CA ALA A 443 13.53 25.77 2.66
C ALA A 443 14.83 26.58 2.68
N GLY A 444 14.71 27.88 2.94
CA GLY A 444 15.82 28.84 2.90
C GLY A 444 16.26 29.26 1.50
N MET A 445 15.75 28.66 0.42
CA MET A 445 16.15 29.01 -0.94
C MET A 445 15.55 30.35 -1.37
N ALA A 446 16.40 31.26 -1.85
CA ALA A 446 16.00 32.54 -2.45
C ALA A 446 16.47 32.61 -3.90
N VAL A 447 15.60 33.11 -4.77
CA VAL A 447 15.83 33.23 -6.21
C VAL A 447 15.67 34.69 -6.62
N THR A 448 16.65 35.22 -7.35
CA THR A 448 16.66 36.60 -7.84
C THR A 448 16.48 36.59 -9.35
N ALA A 449 15.51 37.37 -9.84
CA ALA A 449 15.33 37.69 -11.25
C ALA A 449 16.16 38.92 -11.64
N ARG A 450 16.86 38.85 -12.77
CA ARG A 450 17.67 39.93 -13.35
C ARG A 450 17.05 40.38 -14.67
N TYR A 451 16.95 41.69 -14.88
CA TYR A 451 16.31 42.30 -16.06
C TYR A 451 17.32 42.89 -17.03
N THR A 452 16.88 43.11 -18.27
CA THR A 452 17.69 43.70 -19.36
C THR A 452 18.18 45.12 -19.06
N ASP A 453 17.52 45.87 -18.18
CA ASP A 453 17.92 47.21 -17.73
C ASP A 453 18.89 47.20 -16.53
N GLY A 454 19.35 46.02 -16.11
CA GLY A 454 20.26 45.83 -14.97
C GLY A 454 19.57 45.81 -13.61
N GLN A 455 18.24 46.01 -13.54
CA GLN A 455 17.50 45.88 -12.28
C GLN A 455 17.32 44.42 -11.86
N SER A 456 16.93 44.22 -10.61
CA SER A 456 16.67 42.90 -10.05
C SER A 456 15.53 42.90 -9.05
N ARG A 457 14.80 41.78 -8.96
CA ARG A 457 13.77 41.55 -7.93
C ARG A 457 13.79 40.12 -7.42
N ALA A 458 13.17 39.89 -6.27
CA ALA A 458 12.92 38.54 -5.80
C ALA A 458 11.93 37.83 -6.75
N ALA A 459 12.30 36.65 -7.23
CA ALA A 459 11.42 35.82 -8.05
C ALA A 459 10.46 35.07 -7.11
N THR A 460 9.30 35.67 -6.79
CA THR A 460 8.26 35.02 -5.99
C THR A 460 7.36 34.20 -6.92
N GLY A 461 7.34 32.88 -6.75
CA GLY A 461 6.57 31.97 -7.63
C GLY A 461 7.41 31.18 -8.64
N TYR A 462 8.71 31.02 -8.41
CA TYR A 462 9.49 30.03 -9.17
C TYR A 462 8.97 28.61 -8.92
N THR A 463 9.16 27.74 -9.90
CA THR A 463 8.95 26.29 -9.79
C THR A 463 10.29 25.57 -9.75
N TYR A 464 10.28 24.30 -9.35
CA TYR A 464 11.49 23.47 -9.37
C TYR A 464 11.17 22.04 -9.81
N SER A 465 12.17 21.33 -10.32
CA SER A 465 12.08 19.94 -10.75
C SER A 465 13.39 19.20 -10.50
N PRO A 466 13.37 17.93 -10.06
CA PRO A 466 12.19 17.10 -9.76
C PRO A 466 11.41 17.55 -8.51
N THR A 467 10.09 17.32 -8.50
CA THR A 467 9.21 17.57 -7.35
C THR A 467 8.90 16.33 -6.52
N GLY A 468 9.13 15.15 -7.08
CA GLY A 468 8.89 13.86 -6.44
C GLY A 468 10.09 13.32 -5.65
N ALA A 469 10.01 12.04 -5.31
CA ALA A 469 11.07 11.30 -4.64
C ALA A 469 12.37 11.30 -5.46
N LEU A 470 13.46 11.76 -4.85
CA LEU A 470 14.76 11.89 -5.49
C LEU A 470 15.38 10.52 -5.77
N LYS A 471 15.90 10.39 -6.99
CA LYS A 471 16.65 9.23 -7.48
C LYS A 471 18.15 9.50 -7.34
N LEU A 472 18.95 8.44 -7.38
CA LEU A 472 20.41 8.57 -7.36
C LEU A 472 20.98 9.33 -8.57
N SER A 473 20.25 9.35 -9.68
CA SER A 473 20.59 10.14 -10.87
C SER A 473 20.38 11.64 -10.68
N ASP A 474 19.60 12.05 -9.67
CA ASP A 474 19.23 13.43 -9.45
C ASP A 474 20.38 14.14 -8.71
N THR A 475 21.26 14.77 -9.49
CA THR A 475 22.42 15.52 -9.00
C THR A 475 22.17 17.02 -8.95
N THR A 476 21.07 17.49 -9.56
CA THR A 476 20.66 18.89 -9.54
C THR A 476 19.14 19.03 -9.47
N ILE A 477 18.68 20.14 -8.91
CA ILE A 477 17.31 20.63 -8.99
C ILE A 477 17.28 21.79 -9.97
N THR A 478 16.46 21.68 -11.02
CA THR A 478 16.24 22.78 -11.97
C THR A 478 15.19 23.72 -11.39
N VAL A 479 15.54 24.98 -11.21
CA VAL A 479 14.65 26.06 -10.79
C VAL A 479 14.23 26.84 -12.03
N SER A 480 12.94 27.14 -12.17
CA SER A 480 12.36 27.84 -13.31
C SER A 480 11.49 29.01 -12.86
N TYR A 481 11.59 30.14 -13.54
CA TYR A 481 10.76 31.31 -13.27
C TYR A 481 10.29 31.92 -14.59
N THR A 482 9.00 32.26 -14.63
CA THR A 482 8.32 32.73 -15.83
C THR A 482 7.65 34.08 -15.56
N GLU A 483 7.91 35.05 -16.43
CA GLU A 483 7.20 36.34 -16.47
C GLU A 483 6.67 36.59 -17.87
N GLY A 484 5.34 36.69 -18.01
CA GLY A 484 4.69 36.68 -19.32
C GLY A 484 5.07 35.41 -20.08
N ASP A 485 5.60 35.56 -21.30
CA ASP A 485 6.04 34.44 -22.12
C ASP A 485 7.53 34.07 -21.94
N VAL A 486 8.25 34.74 -21.03
CA VAL A 486 9.70 34.57 -20.87
C VAL A 486 9.98 33.68 -19.68
N THR A 487 10.54 32.50 -19.94
CA THR A 487 10.99 31.57 -18.89
C THR A 487 12.50 31.52 -18.83
N LYS A 488 13.06 31.58 -17.61
CA LYS A 488 14.48 31.38 -17.35
C LYS A 488 14.68 30.30 -16.31
N THR A 489 15.78 29.56 -16.43
CA THR A 489 16.12 28.47 -15.53
C THR A 489 17.52 28.64 -14.96
N THR A 490 17.74 28.03 -13.80
CA THR A 490 19.04 27.84 -13.16
C THR A 490 19.02 26.52 -12.38
N THR A 491 20.15 26.05 -11.86
CA THR A 491 20.25 24.75 -11.19
C THR A 491 20.88 24.84 -9.80
N GLN A 492 20.35 24.04 -8.87
CA GLN A 492 20.91 23.80 -7.54
C GLN A 492 21.51 22.41 -7.47
N ALA A 493 22.80 22.28 -7.17
CA ALA A 493 23.42 20.97 -6.95
C ALA A 493 22.91 20.30 -5.65
N ILE A 494 22.70 18.99 -5.72
CA ILE A 494 22.34 18.13 -4.58
C ILE A 494 23.11 16.81 -4.64
N THR A 495 23.14 16.06 -3.54
CA THR A 495 23.63 14.68 -3.49
C THR A 495 22.55 13.74 -2.95
N VAL A 496 22.45 12.54 -3.50
CA VAL A 496 21.51 11.50 -3.07
C VAL A 496 22.30 10.24 -2.72
N ALA A 497 22.25 9.81 -1.46
CA ALA A 497 22.93 8.62 -0.97
C ALA A 497 22.03 7.38 -1.04
N LYS A 498 22.63 6.22 -1.33
CA LYS A 498 21.94 4.92 -1.30
C LYS A 498 21.51 4.56 0.13
N VAL A 499 20.50 3.71 0.24
CA VAL A 499 19.95 3.25 1.53
C VAL A 499 19.92 1.72 1.55
N LEU A 500 20.11 1.12 2.73
CA LEU A 500 19.98 -0.32 2.95
C LEU A 500 18.54 -0.77 2.65
N ASP A 501 18.37 -1.61 1.65
CA ASP A 501 17.07 -2.13 1.21
C ASP A 501 16.72 -3.46 1.91
N ARG A 502 17.62 -4.44 1.87
CA ARG A 502 17.48 -5.74 2.54
C ARG A 502 18.82 -6.39 2.86
N ILE A 503 18.78 -7.43 3.69
CA ILE A 503 19.90 -8.35 3.87
C ILE A 503 19.47 -9.79 3.56
N ALA A 504 20.44 -10.63 3.20
CA ALA A 504 20.24 -12.07 3.06
C ALA A 504 21.45 -12.85 3.60
N VAL A 505 21.19 -14.04 4.14
CA VAL A 505 22.26 -15.03 4.37
C VAL A 505 22.54 -15.69 3.03
N THR A 506 23.62 -15.28 2.38
CA THR A 506 24.00 -15.77 1.03
C THR A 506 24.91 -16.98 1.10
N THR A 507 25.53 -17.24 2.25
CA THR A 507 26.18 -18.51 2.56
C THR A 507 25.75 -18.94 3.97
N PRO A 508 25.04 -20.07 4.12
CA PRO A 508 24.69 -20.60 5.42
C PRO A 508 25.93 -20.89 6.30
N PRO A 509 25.81 -20.90 7.63
CA PRO A 509 26.90 -21.33 8.50
C PRO A 509 27.27 -22.79 8.22
N ASN A 510 28.52 -23.15 8.52
CA ASN A 510 29.02 -24.53 8.40
C ASN A 510 28.23 -25.53 9.26
N ARG A 511 27.53 -25.03 10.28
CA ARG A 511 26.77 -25.83 11.23
C ARG A 511 25.35 -25.29 11.40
N THR A 512 24.37 -26.14 11.08
CA THR A 512 22.93 -25.83 11.18
C THR A 512 22.18 -26.77 12.13
N SER A 513 22.84 -27.79 12.68
CA SER A 513 22.26 -28.74 13.63
C SER A 513 22.95 -28.68 14.99
N TYR A 514 22.13 -28.61 16.04
CA TYR A 514 22.53 -28.38 17.42
C TYR A 514 21.74 -29.30 18.37
N PHE A 515 22.29 -29.53 19.55
CA PHE A 515 21.58 -30.05 20.72
C PHE A 515 21.14 -28.89 21.61
N SER A 516 20.05 -29.08 22.35
CA SER A 516 19.60 -28.05 23.30
C SER A 516 20.68 -27.74 24.34
N GLY A 517 20.90 -26.46 24.63
CA GLY A 517 21.98 -25.98 25.50
C GLY A 517 23.19 -25.44 24.74
N GLU A 518 23.39 -25.83 23.48
CA GLU A 518 24.52 -25.36 22.68
C GLU A 518 24.32 -23.93 22.14
N GLN A 519 25.40 -23.23 21.82
CA GLN A 519 25.36 -21.92 21.19
C GLN A 519 25.42 -22.00 19.67
N PHE A 520 24.75 -21.07 19.00
CA PHE A 520 24.82 -20.93 17.54
C PHE A 520 26.23 -20.51 17.09
N SER A 521 26.72 -21.13 16.02
CA SER A 521 28.00 -20.78 15.39
C SER A 521 27.77 -20.05 14.07
N THR A 522 28.32 -18.85 13.95
CA THR A 522 28.33 -18.05 12.72
C THR A 522 29.46 -18.44 11.76
N ALA A 523 30.29 -19.44 12.10
CA ALA A 523 31.43 -19.83 11.29
C ALA A 523 31.00 -20.24 9.87
N GLY A 524 31.61 -19.62 8.86
CA GLY A 524 31.29 -19.82 7.44
C GLY A 524 30.07 -19.04 6.94
N MET A 525 29.34 -18.34 7.82
CA MET A 525 28.14 -17.59 7.43
C MET A 525 28.53 -16.27 6.74
N VAL A 526 27.95 -16.03 5.56
CA VAL A 526 28.08 -14.76 4.82
C VAL A 526 26.72 -14.08 4.76
N VAL A 527 26.71 -12.84 5.23
CA VAL A 527 25.53 -11.95 5.17
C VAL A 527 25.81 -10.89 4.13
N THR A 528 24.89 -10.70 3.18
CA THR A 528 25.01 -9.71 2.11
C THR A 528 23.93 -8.65 2.28
N ALA A 529 24.35 -7.39 2.26
CA ALA A 529 23.45 -6.23 2.18
C ALA A 529 23.18 -5.87 0.72
N TYR A 530 21.94 -5.49 0.44
CA TYR A 530 21.47 -4.98 -0.83
C TYR A 530 20.95 -3.57 -0.62
N TYR A 531 21.29 -2.67 -1.54
CA TYR A 531 20.97 -1.25 -1.43
C TYR A 531 20.00 -0.81 -2.53
N THR A 532 19.36 0.33 -2.33
CA THR A 532 18.40 0.92 -3.28
C THR A 532 19.00 1.29 -4.65
N ASP A 533 20.33 1.38 -4.75
CA ASP A 533 21.05 1.60 -6.02
C ASP A 533 21.31 0.31 -6.81
N GLY A 534 20.85 -0.85 -6.30
CA GLY A 534 21.11 -2.16 -6.89
C GLY A 534 22.49 -2.74 -6.56
N SER A 535 23.36 -1.99 -5.88
CA SER A 535 24.62 -2.53 -5.38
C SER A 535 24.37 -3.52 -4.24
N SER A 536 25.32 -4.43 -4.05
CA SER A 536 25.31 -5.35 -2.91
C SER A 536 26.73 -5.70 -2.49
N GLY A 537 26.89 -6.12 -1.23
CA GLY A 537 28.19 -6.50 -0.69
C GLY A 537 28.07 -7.33 0.58
N ALA A 538 29.06 -8.19 0.82
CA ALA A 538 29.18 -8.89 2.09
C ALA A 538 29.42 -7.87 3.21
N VAL A 539 28.70 -8.02 4.31
CA VAL A 539 28.79 -7.12 5.46
C VAL A 539 29.32 -7.83 6.69
N THR A 540 30.05 -7.08 7.51
CA THR A 540 30.50 -7.50 8.83
C THR A 540 29.78 -6.66 9.89
N GLY A 541 29.75 -7.10 11.15
CA GLY A 541 29.06 -6.36 12.22
C GLY A 541 27.54 -6.56 12.29
N TYR A 542 26.99 -7.54 11.57
CA TYR A 542 25.62 -8.00 11.82
C TYR A 542 25.52 -8.65 13.21
N THR A 543 24.32 -8.59 13.79
CA THR A 543 23.96 -9.28 15.03
C THR A 543 23.04 -10.45 14.71
N TYR A 544 22.85 -11.34 15.69
CA TYR A 544 21.91 -12.44 15.56
C TYR A 544 21.21 -12.75 16.89
N SER A 545 20.05 -13.39 16.82
CA SER A 545 19.26 -13.81 17.97
C SER A 545 18.60 -15.18 17.71
N PRO A 546 18.52 -16.06 18.71
CA PRO A 546 19.05 -15.93 20.08
C PRO A 546 20.60 -15.95 20.15
N THR A 547 21.17 -15.19 21.09
CA THR A 547 22.62 -15.19 21.40
C THR A 547 23.01 -16.19 22.50
N GLY A 548 22.02 -16.63 23.30
CA GLY A 548 22.21 -17.59 24.38
C GLY A 548 22.19 -19.05 23.91
N ALA A 549 22.12 -19.95 24.89
CA ALA A 549 21.94 -21.37 24.65
C ALA A 549 20.65 -21.64 23.88
N LEU A 550 20.72 -22.50 22.87
CA LEU A 550 19.60 -22.87 22.02
C LEU A 550 18.63 -23.79 22.78
N ALA A 551 17.36 -23.43 22.77
CA ALA A 551 16.27 -24.25 23.28
C ALA A 551 15.66 -25.09 22.15
N ALA A 552 14.96 -26.16 22.54
CA ALA A 552 14.25 -27.08 21.62
C ALA A 552 13.34 -26.36 20.61
N GLY A 553 12.74 -25.24 21.01
CA GLY A 553 11.84 -24.44 20.16
C GLY A 553 12.55 -23.56 19.13
N ASN A 554 13.89 -23.42 19.18
CA ASN A 554 14.61 -22.61 18.21
C ASN A 554 14.76 -23.37 16.88
N THR A 555 14.02 -22.92 15.87
CA THR A 555 14.09 -23.43 14.49
C THR A 555 14.78 -22.47 13.53
N THR A 556 15.00 -21.22 13.96
CA THR A 556 15.68 -20.19 13.17
C THR A 556 16.53 -19.30 14.06
N ILE A 557 17.53 -18.67 13.44
CA ILE A 557 18.31 -17.55 13.96
C ILE A 557 17.92 -16.31 13.18
N THR A 558 17.44 -15.28 13.86
CA THR A 558 17.21 -13.97 13.24
C THR A 558 18.54 -13.24 13.14
N VAL A 559 18.94 -12.88 11.94
CA VAL A 559 20.13 -12.06 11.66
C VAL A 559 19.68 -10.64 11.41
N SER A 560 20.34 -9.66 12.01
CA SER A 560 20.02 -8.24 11.89
C SER A 560 21.26 -7.44 11.53
N TYR A 561 21.12 -6.49 10.60
CA TYR A 561 22.18 -5.58 10.21
C TYR A 561 21.62 -4.16 10.13
N THR A 562 22.37 -3.23 10.70
CA THR A 562 22.01 -1.81 10.77
C THR A 562 23.09 -1.01 10.06
N GLU A 563 22.70 -0.22 9.07
CA GLU A 563 23.58 0.72 8.39
C GLU A 563 22.89 2.08 8.30
N GLY A 564 23.53 3.10 8.88
CA GLY A 564 22.84 4.34 9.24
C GLY A 564 21.71 4.09 10.24
N ASP A 565 20.55 4.69 9.99
CA ASP A 565 19.36 4.56 10.85
C ASP A 565 18.41 3.43 10.38
N VAL A 566 18.83 2.62 9.41
CA VAL A 566 17.99 1.56 8.82
C VAL A 566 18.47 0.20 9.27
N THR A 567 17.56 -0.57 9.87
CA THR A 567 17.81 -1.96 10.29
C THR A 567 17.03 -2.90 9.40
N LYS A 568 17.70 -3.94 8.89
CA LYS A 568 17.05 -5.02 8.14
C LYS A 568 17.36 -6.36 8.79
N THR A 569 16.41 -7.28 8.69
CA THR A 569 16.53 -8.62 9.27
C THR A 569 16.30 -9.69 8.22
N THR A 570 16.93 -10.83 8.43
CA THR A 570 16.69 -12.08 7.70
C THR A 570 16.79 -13.25 8.68
N THR A 571 16.52 -14.47 8.23
CA THR A 571 16.53 -15.65 9.10
C THR A 571 17.38 -16.76 8.53
N GLN A 572 18.15 -17.44 9.38
CA GLN A 572 18.86 -18.67 9.07
C GLN A 572 18.17 -19.85 9.78
N ALA A 573 17.71 -20.84 9.02
CA ALA A 573 17.12 -22.05 9.60
C ALA A 573 18.16 -22.90 10.35
N ILE A 574 17.77 -23.47 11.48
CA ILE A 574 18.56 -24.40 12.29
C ILE A 574 17.67 -25.55 12.80
N LYS A 575 18.29 -26.64 13.23
CA LYS A 575 17.63 -27.77 13.89
C LYS A 575 18.21 -27.96 15.29
N VAL A 576 17.36 -27.88 16.32
CA VAL A 576 17.76 -28.15 17.71
C VAL A 576 17.12 -29.45 18.18
N THR A 577 17.96 -30.42 18.56
CA THR A 577 17.52 -31.72 19.07
C THR A 577 17.60 -31.71 20.60
N THR A 578 16.51 -32.05 21.27
CA THR A 578 16.51 -32.17 22.74
C THR A 578 17.06 -33.53 23.14
N VAL A 579 17.97 -33.55 24.11
CA VAL A 579 18.51 -34.78 24.70
C VAL A 579 18.07 -34.81 26.16
N ASN A 580 17.45 -35.92 26.58
CA ASN A 580 17.10 -36.13 27.98
C ASN A 580 18.29 -36.81 28.70
N THR A 581 18.62 -36.35 29.91
CA THR A 581 19.68 -36.97 30.72
C THR A 581 19.30 -38.37 31.20
N THR A 582 18.01 -38.71 31.25
CA THR A 582 17.55 -40.09 31.43
C THR A 582 17.56 -40.82 30.10
N LEU A 583 18.48 -41.78 29.93
CA LEU A 583 18.68 -42.50 28.66
C LEU A 583 17.37 -43.10 28.09
N ASP A 584 16.55 -43.74 28.93
CA ASP A 584 15.30 -44.37 28.51
C ASP A 584 14.24 -43.39 27.95
N SER A 585 14.36 -42.10 28.29
CA SER A 585 13.48 -41.03 27.80
C SER A 585 13.87 -40.49 26.41
N ASN A 586 14.89 -41.05 25.77
CA ASN A 586 15.34 -40.64 24.43
C ASN A 586 14.93 -41.66 23.37
N SER A 587 14.55 -41.22 22.17
CA SER A 587 14.39 -42.15 21.05
C SER A 587 15.73 -42.72 20.59
N TRP A 588 15.74 -43.90 19.96
CA TRP A 588 16.95 -44.47 19.37
C TRP A 588 17.61 -43.54 18.34
N ALA A 589 16.82 -42.77 17.58
CA ALA A 589 17.33 -41.75 16.67
C ALA A 589 18.06 -40.59 17.40
N THR A 590 17.59 -40.20 18.59
CA THR A 590 18.26 -39.19 19.42
C THR A 590 19.58 -39.73 19.97
N ILE A 591 19.57 -40.97 20.47
CA ILE A 591 20.78 -41.67 20.93
C ILE A 591 21.81 -41.79 19.80
N LYS A 592 21.34 -42.13 18.59
CA LYS A 592 22.18 -42.12 17.39
C LYS A 592 22.80 -40.77 17.10
N ALA A 593 22.00 -39.70 17.11
CA ALA A 593 22.52 -38.36 16.85
C ALA A 593 23.61 -37.96 17.86
N VAL A 594 23.40 -38.26 19.15
CA VAL A 594 24.40 -38.02 20.21
C VAL A 594 25.64 -38.89 20.00
N SER A 595 25.47 -40.16 19.64
CA SER A 595 26.57 -41.08 19.34
C SER A 595 27.39 -40.59 18.14
N ASP A 596 26.75 -40.26 17.02
CA ASP A 596 27.39 -39.74 15.81
C ASP A 596 28.21 -38.46 16.08
N ALA A 597 27.71 -37.62 16.99
CA ALA A 597 28.41 -36.42 17.45
C ALA A 597 29.56 -36.70 18.44
N GLY A 598 29.72 -37.95 18.91
CA GLY A 598 30.73 -38.34 19.89
C GLY A 598 30.49 -37.76 21.28
N LYS A 599 29.22 -37.53 21.66
CA LYS A 599 28.85 -36.80 22.88
C LYS A 599 28.12 -37.64 23.93
N GLY A 600 28.11 -38.96 23.81
CA GLY A 600 27.33 -39.84 24.70
C GLY A 600 27.64 -39.63 26.19
N ASP A 601 28.91 -39.47 26.52
CA ASP A 601 29.44 -39.24 27.87
C ASP A 601 29.09 -37.85 28.46
N ASN A 602 28.65 -36.89 27.63
CA ASN A 602 28.16 -35.60 28.11
C ASN A 602 26.73 -35.67 28.67
N TYR A 603 25.98 -36.73 28.36
CA TYR A 603 24.56 -36.83 28.69
C TYR A 603 24.20 -38.05 29.53
N TRP A 604 24.96 -39.14 29.41
CA TRP A 604 24.67 -40.43 30.04
C TRP A 604 25.94 -41.05 30.62
N ASP A 605 25.74 -41.92 31.61
CA ASP A 605 26.81 -42.62 32.30
C ASP A 605 26.87 -44.11 31.92
N VAL A 606 28.04 -44.72 32.14
CA VAL A 606 28.20 -46.17 32.01
C VAL A 606 27.30 -46.87 33.04
N GLY A 607 26.46 -47.80 32.56
CA GLY A 607 25.46 -48.50 33.35
C GLY A 607 24.04 -47.98 33.19
N ASP A 608 23.84 -46.79 32.61
CA ASP A 608 22.52 -46.25 32.28
C ASP A 608 21.77 -47.18 31.33
N THR A 609 20.46 -47.28 31.55
CA THR A 609 19.61 -48.28 30.92
C THR A 609 18.60 -47.68 29.95
N ARG A 610 18.34 -48.39 28.85
CA ARG A 610 17.22 -48.17 27.95
C ARG A 610 16.49 -49.48 27.70
N ASN A 611 15.19 -49.48 27.88
CA ASN A 611 14.35 -50.63 27.63
C ASN A 611 14.28 -50.94 26.13
N ILE A 612 14.40 -52.22 25.80
CA ILE A 612 14.19 -52.76 24.46
C ILE A 612 13.14 -53.86 24.52
N VAL A 613 12.48 -54.06 23.39
CA VAL A 613 11.53 -55.14 23.20
C VAL A 613 12.15 -56.20 22.30
N ILE A 614 12.10 -57.45 22.74
CA ILE A 614 12.42 -58.61 21.91
C ILE A 614 11.11 -59.32 21.57
N ASN A 615 10.83 -59.44 20.28
CA ASN A 615 9.61 -60.01 19.76
C ASN A 615 9.89 -60.83 18.50
N GLY A 616 9.57 -62.12 18.55
CA GLY A 616 9.81 -63.07 17.48
C GLY A 616 10.66 -64.27 17.93
N ASN A 617 11.11 -65.03 16.93
CA ASN A 617 11.89 -66.24 17.14
C ASN A 617 13.39 -65.91 17.21
N VAL A 618 14.08 -66.52 18.18
CA VAL A 618 15.54 -66.61 18.23
C VAL A 618 15.89 -68.07 18.34
N GLY A 619 16.38 -68.65 17.25
CA GLY A 619 16.39 -70.11 17.08
C GLY A 619 14.97 -70.69 17.20
N GLU A 620 14.82 -71.70 18.05
CA GLU A 620 13.53 -72.32 18.39
C GLU A 620 12.80 -71.58 19.53
N SER A 621 13.47 -70.66 20.23
CA SER A 621 12.87 -69.91 21.33
C SER A 621 11.95 -68.81 20.80
N VAL A 622 10.72 -68.74 21.32
CA VAL A 622 9.72 -67.74 20.94
C VAL A 622 9.58 -66.70 22.03
N TYR A 623 9.96 -65.46 21.73
CA TYR A 623 9.77 -64.32 22.61
C TYR A 623 8.57 -63.48 22.16
N LYS A 624 7.66 -63.18 23.09
CA LYS A 624 6.43 -62.43 22.83
C LYS A 624 6.47 -61.11 23.57
N ASN A 625 6.96 -60.06 22.90
CA ASN A 625 7.08 -58.70 23.44
C ASN A 625 7.73 -58.63 24.83
N ILE A 626 8.82 -59.36 25.03
CA ILE A 626 9.53 -59.28 26.32
C ILE A 626 10.25 -57.94 26.41
N THR A 627 10.16 -57.28 27.56
CA THR A 627 10.87 -56.03 27.83
C THR A 627 12.09 -56.33 28.69
N ILE A 628 13.25 -55.87 28.24
CA ILE A 628 14.54 -56.02 28.92
C ILE A 628 15.35 -54.76 28.73
N ALA A 629 16.15 -54.36 29.71
CA ALA A 629 17.03 -53.21 29.52
C ALA A 629 18.29 -53.61 28.75
N ALA A 630 18.64 -52.80 27.75
CA ALA A 630 20.02 -52.64 27.31
C ALA A 630 20.69 -51.58 28.19
N PHE A 631 21.97 -51.72 28.49
CA PHE A 631 22.71 -50.78 29.32
C PHE A 631 24.05 -50.41 28.72
N ILE A 632 24.51 -49.19 28.97
CA ILE A 632 25.79 -48.70 28.45
C ILE A 632 26.94 -49.45 29.13
N ILE A 633 27.81 -50.07 28.33
CA ILE A 633 29.02 -50.75 28.81
C ILE A 633 30.31 -49.94 28.58
N GLY A 634 30.24 -48.91 27.73
CA GLY A 634 31.34 -47.97 27.49
C GLY A 634 31.05 -46.99 26.35
N PHE A 635 31.79 -45.88 26.34
CA PHE A 635 31.78 -44.88 25.27
C PHE A 635 33.09 -44.92 24.50
N ASN A 636 33.03 -44.93 23.16
CA ASN A 636 34.22 -45.01 22.29
C ASN A 636 35.19 -46.12 22.71
N HIS A 637 34.63 -47.27 23.10
CA HIS A 637 35.42 -48.36 23.63
C HIS A 637 36.43 -48.83 22.58
N ASN A 638 37.71 -48.82 22.95
CA ASN A 638 38.80 -49.29 22.07
C ASN A 638 38.76 -48.67 20.66
N SER A 639 38.46 -47.36 20.58
CA SER A 639 38.06 -46.69 19.32
C SER A 639 39.08 -46.75 18.17
N ILE A 640 40.36 -47.01 18.46
CA ILE A 640 41.40 -47.25 17.45
C ILE A 640 41.07 -48.48 16.59
N ILE A 641 40.49 -49.51 17.21
CA ILE A 641 40.16 -50.79 16.56
C ILE A 641 38.65 -50.85 16.24
N GLU A 642 37.83 -50.40 17.18
CA GLU A 642 36.38 -50.59 17.13
C GLU A 642 35.63 -49.41 16.50
N GLY A 643 36.33 -48.31 16.20
CA GLY A 643 35.79 -47.08 15.63
C GLY A 643 35.44 -46.01 16.66
N ASN A 644 35.48 -44.75 16.23
CA ASN A 644 35.07 -43.60 17.04
C ASN A 644 33.55 -43.37 16.96
N ASN A 645 33.04 -42.53 17.86
CA ASN A 645 31.65 -42.07 17.92
C ASN A 645 30.67 -43.25 18.05
N LYS A 646 30.91 -44.11 19.05
CA LYS A 646 30.09 -45.27 19.35
C LYS A 646 29.73 -45.33 20.83
N ILE A 647 28.46 -45.59 21.11
CA ILE A 647 27.99 -45.93 22.44
C ILE A 647 27.79 -47.43 22.46
N HIS A 648 28.53 -48.15 23.30
CA HIS A 648 28.45 -49.60 23.39
C HIS A 648 27.43 -49.98 24.46
N PHE A 649 26.53 -50.89 24.08
CA PHE A 649 25.49 -51.42 24.94
C PHE A 649 25.65 -52.91 25.13
N GLN A 650 25.14 -53.44 26.24
CA GLN A 650 24.87 -54.85 26.41
C GLN A 650 23.38 -55.08 26.67
N ILE A 651 22.82 -56.08 26.00
CA ILE A 651 21.43 -56.51 26.15
C ILE A 651 21.36 -57.43 27.37
N GLY A 652 20.52 -57.07 28.34
CA GLY A 652 20.21 -57.96 29.44
C GLY A 652 20.40 -57.33 30.81
N LYS A 653 19.41 -56.56 31.28
CA LYS A 653 19.34 -56.11 32.67
C LYS A 653 17.88 -56.02 33.13
N ILE A 654 17.58 -56.56 34.32
CA ILE A 654 16.27 -56.43 34.99
C ILE A 654 16.56 -56.16 36.47
N SER A 655 15.97 -55.11 37.04
CA SER A 655 16.15 -54.72 38.45
C SER A 655 17.64 -54.69 38.87
N ASN A 656 18.48 -54.09 38.01
CA ASN A 656 19.94 -54.01 38.14
C ASN A 656 20.75 -55.32 38.09
N LYS A 657 20.11 -56.48 37.91
CA LYS A 657 20.80 -57.75 37.68
C LYS A 657 21.05 -57.95 36.19
N LEU A 658 22.24 -58.43 35.83
CA LEU A 658 22.52 -58.84 34.46
C LEU A 658 21.66 -60.06 34.12
N ILE A 659 21.15 -60.09 32.89
CA ILE A 659 20.25 -61.13 32.41
C ILE A 659 20.85 -61.79 31.17
N GLY A 660 20.89 -63.11 31.17
CA GLY A 660 21.19 -63.89 29.98
C GLY A 660 19.91 -64.53 29.43
N LEU A 661 19.69 -64.42 28.12
CA LEU A 661 18.59 -65.10 27.46
C LEU A 661 18.89 -66.59 27.38
N CYS A 662 17.99 -67.44 27.85
CA CYS A 662 18.12 -68.89 27.80
C CYS A 662 17.06 -69.48 26.85
N ASP A 663 17.38 -70.64 26.28
CA ASP A 663 16.42 -71.47 25.58
C ASP A 663 15.92 -72.62 26.48
N GLY A 664 15.02 -73.44 25.94
CA GLY A 664 14.48 -74.62 26.65
C GLY A 664 15.48 -75.76 26.89
N ARG A 665 16.72 -75.65 26.41
CA ARG A 665 17.79 -76.67 26.56
C ARG A 665 18.98 -76.20 27.39
N TYR A 666 18.89 -75.01 28.00
CA TYR A 666 19.95 -74.46 28.84
C TYR A 666 20.53 -75.53 29.79
N GLY A 667 21.85 -75.64 29.82
CA GLY A 667 22.55 -76.61 30.67
C GLY A 667 22.87 -77.94 29.97
N SER A 668 22.22 -78.26 28.85
CA SER A 668 22.35 -79.54 28.15
C SER A 668 23.18 -79.42 26.86
N SER A 669 23.81 -80.53 26.45
CA SER A 669 24.34 -80.69 25.09
C SER A 669 23.18 -80.80 24.09
N VAL A 670 23.35 -80.21 22.91
CA VAL A 670 22.36 -80.17 21.83
C VAL A 670 22.97 -80.62 20.52
N SER A 671 22.15 -81.27 19.69
CA SER A 671 22.51 -81.64 18.32
C SER A 671 21.55 -80.97 17.34
N GLY A 672 22.07 -80.19 16.39
CA GLY A 672 21.26 -79.46 15.40
C GLY A 672 21.11 -77.96 15.69
N SER A 673 20.47 -77.23 14.78
CA SER A 673 20.25 -75.78 14.88
C SER A 673 19.01 -75.45 15.73
N GLY A 674 18.99 -74.26 16.33
CA GLY A 674 17.81 -73.73 17.03
C GLY A 674 18.05 -73.41 18.51
N TYR A 675 19.13 -73.94 19.08
CA TYR A 675 19.48 -73.79 20.48
C TYR A 675 20.64 -72.82 20.68
N PHE A 676 20.76 -72.25 21.88
CA PHE A 676 21.76 -71.23 22.24
C PHE A 676 23.14 -71.84 22.54
N SER A 677 23.61 -72.69 21.62
CA SER A 677 24.96 -73.25 21.64
C SER A 677 25.90 -72.45 20.74
N MET A 678 27.21 -72.54 21.02
CA MET A 678 28.21 -71.86 20.20
C MET A 678 28.27 -72.48 18.79
N ASN A 679 28.26 -73.82 18.74
CA ASN A 679 28.21 -74.64 17.54
C ASN A 679 27.19 -75.77 17.70
N THR A 680 26.76 -76.37 16.60
CA THR A 680 25.78 -77.48 16.59
C THR A 680 26.42 -78.86 16.85
N TYR A 681 27.73 -78.87 17.09
CA TYR A 681 28.58 -80.02 17.40
C TYR A 681 29.75 -79.56 18.27
N ARG A 682 30.38 -80.51 18.99
CA ARG A 682 31.47 -80.24 19.95
C ARG A 682 32.79 -79.93 19.25
N THR A 683 32.87 -78.75 18.64
CA THR A 683 34.11 -78.20 18.09
C THR A 683 34.23 -76.72 18.39
N ASN A 684 35.45 -76.21 18.44
CA ASN A 684 35.73 -74.80 18.25
C ASN A 684 36.46 -74.47 16.94
N ALA A 685 36.67 -75.44 16.05
CA ALA A 685 37.23 -75.19 14.72
C ALA A 685 36.37 -74.17 13.95
N GLY A 686 37.02 -73.22 13.28
CA GLY A 686 36.38 -72.05 12.67
C GLY A 686 36.22 -70.85 13.62
N GLY A 687 36.57 -71.02 14.89
CA GLY A 687 36.56 -69.97 15.92
C GLY A 687 35.23 -69.20 15.99
N TRP A 688 35.30 -67.94 16.41
CA TRP A 688 34.11 -67.07 16.41
C TRP A 688 33.57 -66.82 15.00
N ASN A 689 34.46 -66.57 14.02
CA ASN A 689 34.10 -66.20 12.66
C ASN A 689 33.09 -67.15 12.01
N ASP A 690 33.32 -68.46 12.13
CA ASP A 690 32.47 -69.49 11.54
C ASP A 690 31.45 -70.11 12.51
N SER A 691 31.39 -69.63 13.76
CA SER A 691 30.48 -70.18 14.76
C SER A 691 29.00 -70.04 14.38
N TYR A 692 28.21 -71.05 14.75
CA TYR A 692 26.75 -71.05 14.61
C TYR A 692 26.12 -69.86 15.36
N MET A 693 26.64 -69.57 16.56
CA MET A 693 26.24 -68.42 17.37
C MET A 693 26.31 -67.10 16.62
N ARG A 694 27.49 -66.81 16.05
CA ARG A 694 27.74 -65.53 15.36
C ARG A 694 26.88 -65.41 14.11
N LYS A 695 26.93 -66.42 13.24
CA LYS A 695 26.32 -66.36 11.90
C LYS A 695 24.81 -66.46 11.94
N THR A 696 24.26 -67.35 12.77
CA THR A 696 22.84 -67.69 12.76
C THR A 696 22.08 -67.09 13.94
N LEU A 697 22.46 -67.41 15.18
CA LEU A 697 21.69 -66.96 16.35
C LEU A 697 21.71 -65.45 16.55
N LEU A 698 22.90 -64.84 16.50
CA LEU A 698 23.05 -63.38 16.54
C LEU A 698 22.72 -62.73 15.20
N GLY A 699 22.82 -63.47 14.08
CA GLY A 699 22.39 -63.02 12.76
C GLY A 699 23.44 -62.22 11.97
N ASN A 700 24.74 -62.30 12.30
CA ASN A 700 25.78 -61.55 11.58
C ASN A 700 26.13 -62.12 10.18
N SER A 701 25.31 -63.01 9.63
CA SER A 701 25.33 -63.38 8.21
C SER A 701 24.51 -62.41 7.34
N GLY A 702 23.66 -61.58 7.95
CA GLY A 702 22.93 -60.51 7.29
C GLY A 702 23.27 -59.13 7.87
N THR A 703 22.34 -58.18 7.72
CA THR A 703 22.51 -56.80 8.19
C THR A 703 21.28 -56.35 8.99
N PRO A 704 21.33 -55.24 9.76
CA PRO A 704 20.16 -54.73 10.45
C PRO A 704 18.98 -54.38 9.50
N SER A 705 19.26 -54.02 8.25
CA SER A 705 18.22 -53.76 7.24
C SER A 705 17.65 -55.04 6.60
N SER A 706 18.38 -56.16 6.67
CA SER A 706 17.96 -57.47 6.15
C SER A 706 18.46 -58.57 7.10
N PRO A 707 17.86 -58.69 8.30
CA PRO A 707 18.33 -59.63 9.31
C PRO A 707 17.92 -61.06 8.92
N PRO A 708 18.77 -62.07 9.17
CA PRO A 708 18.41 -63.46 8.96
C PRO A 708 17.18 -63.83 9.82
N SER A 709 16.25 -64.60 9.25
CA SER A 709 15.06 -65.06 9.98
C SER A 709 15.46 -65.89 11.21
N ASN A 710 14.66 -65.82 12.27
CA ASN A 710 14.87 -66.52 13.53
C ASN A 710 16.21 -66.19 14.23
N SER A 711 16.78 -65.01 13.97
CA SER A 711 17.95 -64.49 14.68
C SER A 711 17.56 -63.43 15.71
N LEU A 712 18.43 -63.18 16.69
CA LEU A 712 18.25 -62.10 17.66
C LEU A 712 18.20 -60.74 16.96
N LEU A 713 19.00 -60.55 15.90
CA LEU A 713 18.93 -59.32 15.09
C LEU A 713 17.54 -59.12 14.51
N ALA A 714 16.88 -60.17 14.00
CA ALA A 714 15.50 -60.08 13.53
C ALA A 714 14.48 -59.83 14.65
N ALA A 715 14.73 -60.36 15.86
CA ALA A 715 13.81 -60.29 16.98
C ALA A 715 13.83 -58.96 17.77
N ILE A 716 14.89 -58.16 17.66
CA ILE A 716 14.89 -56.80 18.23
C ILE A 716 14.05 -55.83 17.37
N SER A 717 13.72 -54.66 17.90
CA SER A 717 12.86 -53.69 17.21
C SER A 717 13.54 -53.03 16.01
N ALA A 718 12.74 -52.64 15.01
CA ALA A 718 13.25 -52.06 13.76
C ALA A 718 13.91 -50.68 13.94
N ASP A 719 13.41 -49.88 14.88
CA ASP A 719 13.98 -48.58 15.26
C ASP A 719 15.37 -48.72 15.91
N LEU A 720 15.59 -49.75 16.73
CA LEU A 720 16.91 -50.08 17.25
C LEU A 720 17.84 -50.56 16.13
N ARG A 721 17.38 -51.49 15.28
CA ARG A 721 18.18 -51.95 14.13
C ARG A 721 18.63 -50.81 13.22
N ALA A 722 17.75 -49.84 12.97
CA ALA A 722 18.03 -48.69 12.10
C ALA A 722 19.17 -47.80 12.61
N VAL A 723 19.51 -47.88 13.89
CA VAL A 723 20.57 -47.07 14.50
C VAL A 723 21.84 -47.83 14.85
N MET A 724 21.84 -49.16 14.72
CA MET A 724 23.01 -49.97 15.02
C MET A 724 24.18 -49.64 14.08
N LYS A 725 25.37 -49.53 14.67
CA LYS A 725 26.64 -49.44 13.95
C LYS A 725 27.35 -50.77 14.01
N ASP A 726 28.03 -51.12 12.94
CA ASP A 726 28.94 -52.26 12.95
C ASP A 726 30.14 -51.99 13.87
N VAL A 727 30.69 -53.05 14.46
CA VAL A 727 31.86 -53.00 15.33
C VAL A 727 32.86 -54.05 14.87
N ARG A 728 34.11 -53.64 14.68
CA ARG A 728 35.20 -54.57 14.39
C ARG A 728 35.70 -55.23 15.68
N LYS A 729 35.44 -56.52 15.84
CA LYS A 729 35.85 -57.31 17.02
C LYS A 729 36.98 -58.26 16.68
N PHE A 730 38.04 -58.24 17.49
CA PHE A 730 39.12 -59.22 17.39
C PHE A 730 38.90 -60.35 18.38
N THR A 731 39.10 -61.59 17.94
CA THR A 731 39.07 -62.82 18.75
C THR A 731 39.68 -63.96 17.93
N ASP A 732 39.87 -65.14 18.52
CA ASP A 732 40.27 -66.32 17.79
C ASP A 732 39.16 -66.76 16.79
N ASN A 733 39.45 -66.55 15.51
CA ASN A 733 38.56 -66.84 14.39
C ASN A 733 38.95 -68.11 13.62
N THR A 734 39.97 -68.85 14.10
CA THR A 734 40.39 -70.12 13.49
C THR A 734 40.03 -71.30 14.39
N GLY A 735 40.21 -71.13 15.71
CA GLY A 735 39.98 -72.14 16.73
C GLY A 735 40.83 -73.38 16.55
N GLY A 736 40.32 -74.55 16.96
CA GLY A 736 41.04 -75.82 16.90
C GLY A 736 42.00 -76.06 18.08
N GLY A 737 42.02 -75.19 19.08
CA GLY A 737 42.75 -75.35 20.34
C GLY A 737 44.21 -74.89 20.33
N ALA A 738 44.78 -74.49 19.20
CA ALA A 738 46.13 -73.91 19.17
C ALA A 738 46.13 -72.45 19.63
N ASP A 739 47.10 -72.09 20.47
CA ASP A 739 47.28 -70.74 21.02
C ASP A 739 48.22 -69.93 20.12
N HIS A 740 47.72 -69.46 18.97
CA HIS A 740 48.53 -68.80 17.94
C HIS A 740 48.01 -67.38 17.62
N VAL A 741 48.93 -66.41 17.53
CA VAL A 741 48.59 -64.99 17.28
C VAL A 741 47.88 -64.78 15.95
N SER A 742 48.25 -65.52 14.90
CA SER A 742 47.64 -65.37 13.57
C SER A 742 46.17 -65.79 13.51
N TYR A 743 45.67 -66.49 14.54
CA TYR A 743 44.28 -66.91 14.62
C TYR A 743 43.38 -65.78 15.13
N VAL A 744 43.97 -64.81 15.83
CA VAL A 744 43.29 -63.62 16.33
C VAL A 744 43.18 -62.61 15.19
N THR A 745 41.99 -62.56 14.59
CA THR A 745 41.69 -61.67 13.46
C THR A 745 40.41 -60.90 13.73
N GLY A 746 40.09 -59.91 12.88
CA GLY A 746 38.92 -59.07 13.06
C GLY A 746 37.68 -59.59 12.30
N THR A 747 36.55 -59.69 12.99
CA THR A 747 35.20 -59.77 12.40
C THR A 747 34.49 -58.43 12.50
N THR A 748 33.54 -58.19 11.60
CA THR A 748 32.63 -57.04 11.70
C THR A 748 31.25 -57.55 12.12
N ASP A 749 30.76 -57.09 13.27
CA ASP A 749 29.56 -57.60 13.91
C ASP A 749 28.63 -56.46 14.33
N TYR A 750 27.31 -56.64 14.22
CA TYR A 750 26.29 -55.72 14.75
C TYR A 750 25.84 -56.14 16.15
N LEU A 751 25.73 -57.45 16.36
CA LEU A 751 25.55 -58.08 17.66
C LEU A 751 26.78 -58.94 17.94
N PHE A 752 27.42 -58.76 19.08
CA PHE A 752 28.61 -59.53 19.45
C PHE A 752 28.48 -60.06 20.88
N LEU A 753 29.04 -61.23 21.15
CA LEU A 753 29.30 -61.60 22.55
C LEU A 753 30.58 -60.92 23.00
N LEU A 754 30.65 -60.49 24.25
CA LEU A 754 31.88 -59.99 24.83
C LEU A 754 32.93 -61.11 24.86
N ALA A 755 34.21 -60.76 24.71
CA ALA A 755 35.32 -61.69 24.88
C ALA A 755 35.70 -61.86 26.35
N GLU A 756 36.46 -62.90 26.68
CA GLU A 756 36.92 -63.15 28.05
C GLU A 756 37.67 -61.93 28.63
N PHE A 757 38.61 -61.36 27.86
CA PHE A 757 39.38 -60.20 28.32
C PHE A 757 38.49 -58.94 28.49
N GLU A 758 37.45 -58.77 27.66
CA GLU A 758 36.54 -57.64 27.74
C GLU A 758 35.68 -57.64 29.02
N TYR A 759 35.32 -58.83 29.52
CA TYR A 759 34.68 -59.00 30.83
C TYR A 759 35.69 -58.87 31.98
N HIS A 760 36.80 -59.60 31.89
CA HIS A 760 37.64 -59.86 33.06
C HIS A 760 38.82 -58.90 33.21
N GLY A 761 39.29 -58.26 32.13
CA GLY A 761 40.54 -57.50 32.11
C GLY A 761 41.79 -58.38 32.21
N SER A 762 41.60 -59.70 32.20
CA SER A 762 42.64 -60.72 32.32
C SER A 762 42.25 -61.93 31.47
N ARG A 763 43.25 -62.68 31.00
CA ARG A 763 43.06 -63.92 30.24
C ARG A 763 43.27 -65.13 31.15
N THR A 764 42.36 -66.10 31.06
CA THR A 764 42.41 -67.43 31.67
C THR A 764 42.43 -68.53 30.61
N TYR A 765 41.39 -68.62 29.76
CA TYR A 765 41.21 -69.73 28.80
C TYR A 765 41.29 -69.30 27.33
N ALA A 766 41.04 -68.04 27.00
CA ALA A 766 41.04 -67.55 25.63
C ALA A 766 42.42 -67.66 24.94
N ASN A 767 42.48 -67.49 23.63
CA ASN A 767 43.77 -67.32 22.93
C ASN A 767 44.55 -66.15 23.56
N SER A 768 45.82 -66.41 23.89
CA SER A 768 46.68 -65.50 24.67
C SER A 768 46.95 -64.17 23.95
N ALA A 769 46.80 -64.14 22.62
CA ALA A 769 46.98 -62.94 21.81
C ALA A 769 45.73 -62.04 21.76
N GLU A 770 44.55 -62.50 22.18
CA GLU A 770 43.31 -61.69 22.15
C GLU A 770 43.45 -60.38 22.95
N LYS A 771 44.11 -60.44 24.10
CA LYS A 771 44.36 -59.28 24.97
C LYS A 771 45.11 -58.14 24.29
N ASN A 772 45.84 -58.41 23.20
CA ASN A 772 46.61 -57.39 22.47
C ASN A 772 45.73 -56.49 21.60
N TYR A 773 44.48 -56.90 21.36
CA TYR A 773 43.53 -56.21 20.48
C TYR A 773 42.26 -55.77 21.20
N GLN A 774 42.08 -56.16 22.45
CA GLN A 774 40.86 -55.94 23.24
C GLN A 774 41.16 -55.05 24.44
N LYS A 775 40.12 -54.40 24.98
CA LYS A 775 40.17 -53.68 26.25
C LYS A 775 39.06 -54.18 27.16
N GLN A 776 39.24 -54.09 28.48
CA GLN A 776 38.12 -54.33 29.39
C GLN A 776 37.07 -53.22 29.24
N TYR A 777 35.78 -53.58 29.18
CA TYR A 777 34.71 -52.58 29.16
C TYR A 777 34.65 -51.82 30.49
N ASP A 778 34.40 -50.51 30.43
CA ASP A 778 34.44 -49.62 31.59
C ASP A 778 33.42 -50.04 32.67
N TYR A 779 32.27 -50.59 32.25
CA TYR A 779 31.29 -51.14 33.18
C TYR A 779 31.89 -52.23 34.08
N TYR A 780 32.63 -53.19 33.52
CA TYR A 780 33.25 -54.27 34.29
C TYR A 780 34.53 -53.84 34.99
N LYS A 781 35.26 -52.90 34.40
CA LYS A 781 36.45 -52.29 35.01
C LYS A 781 36.10 -51.52 36.29
N ALA A 782 34.89 -50.95 36.37
CA ALA A 782 34.36 -50.29 37.56
C ALA A 782 33.97 -51.28 38.70
N GLY A 783 34.16 -52.59 38.51
CA GLY A 783 33.87 -53.60 39.54
C GLY A 783 32.42 -54.06 39.59
N ASN A 784 31.60 -53.73 38.59
CA ASN A 784 30.22 -54.22 38.50
C ASN A 784 30.18 -55.76 38.35
N SER A 785 29.08 -56.36 38.82
CA SER A 785 28.87 -57.81 38.76
C SER A 785 28.94 -58.33 37.31
N LYS A 786 29.51 -59.53 37.16
CA LYS A 786 29.56 -60.30 35.90
C LYS A 786 28.56 -61.47 35.90
N VAL A 787 27.85 -61.67 37.01
CA VAL A 787 26.88 -62.76 37.19
C VAL A 787 25.62 -62.44 36.38
N HIS A 788 25.33 -63.30 35.40
CA HIS A 788 24.09 -63.25 34.64
C HIS A 788 23.03 -64.12 35.31
N ASN A 789 21.76 -63.74 35.19
CA ASN A 789 20.62 -64.48 35.70
C ASN A 789 19.65 -64.82 34.58
N ARG A 790 18.76 -65.80 34.80
CA ARG A 790 17.72 -66.14 33.81
C ARG A 790 16.76 -64.99 33.61
N PHE A 791 16.31 -64.81 32.37
CA PHE A 791 15.22 -63.90 32.05
C PHE A 791 13.91 -64.29 32.75
N GLU A 792 13.50 -65.57 32.72
CA GLU A 792 12.24 -66.00 33.33
C GLU A 792 12.29 -66.07 34.87
N ASN A 793 13.49 -66.14 35.43
CA ASN A 793 13.73 -66.13 36.88
C ASN A 793 15.04 -65.37 37.20
N PRO A 794 14.97 -64.04 37.37
CA PRO A 794 16.14 -63.18 37.64
C PRO A 794 16.90 -63.47 38.94
N GLU A 795 16.44 -64.43 39.76
CA GLU A 795 17.16 -64.91 40.95
C GLU A 795 18.09 -66.11 40.66
N SER A 796 17.94 -66.75 39.51
CA SER A 796 18.73 -67.93 39.13
C SER A 796 19.94 -67.52 38.28
N ALA A 797 21.14 -67.63 38.84
CA ALA A 797 22.37 -67.40 38.10
C ALA A 797 22.55 -68.40 36.93
N VAL A 798 23.15 -67.92 35.84
CA VAL A 798 23.43 -68.70 34.62
C VAL A 798 24.83 -68.43 34.09
N SER A 799 25.38 -69.44 33.42
CA SER A 799 26.60 -69.31 32.63
C SER A 799 26.26 -68.67 31.28
N ALA A 800 26.99 -67.61 30.92
CA ALA A 800 26.76 -66.84 29.69
C ALA A 800 27.94 -66.97 28.73
N TRP A 801 27.66 -67.14 27.44
CA TRP A 801 28.70 -67.31 26.43
C TRP A 801 29.58 -66.06 26.26
N THR A 802 30.86 -66.29 25.97
CA THR A 802 31.75 -65.29 25.37
C THR A 802 32.06 -65.68 23.93
N ARG A 803 32.59 -64.75 23.12
CA ARG A 803 33.05 -65.07 21.76
C ARG A 803 34.40 -65.80 21.68
N SER A 804 35.16 -65.85 22.78
CA SER A 804 36.54 -66.36 22.76
C SER A 804 36.57 -67.89 22.68
N ALA A 805 37.29 -68.44 21.69
CA ALA A 805 37.57 -69.88 21.64
C ALA A 805 38.55 -70.28 22.75
N CYS A 806 38.37 -71.47 23.33
CA CYS A 806 39.27 -71.98 24.36
C CYS A 806 40.61 -72.39 23.74
N ALA A 807 41.70 -71.79 24.20
CA ALA A 807 43.06 -72.24 23.90
C ALA A 807 43.37 -73.53 24.67
N GLY A 808 44.11 -74.45 24.04
CA GLY A 808 44.45 -75.76 24.61
C GLY A 808 43.39 -76.85 24.47
N GLY A 809 42.20 -76.56 23.93
CA GLY A 809 41.14 -77.53 23.68
C GLY A 809 40.45 -77.30 22.33
N ASN A 810 40.07 -78.37 21.63
CA ASN A 810 39.48 -78.28 20.27
C ASN A 810 37.93 -78.36 20.25
N GLY A 811 37.30 -78.49 21.43
CA GLY A 811 35.86 -78.72 21.58
C GLY A 811 35.07 -77.60 22.26
N SER A 812 35.74 -76.59 22.82
CA SER A 812 35.15 -75.72 23.84
C SER A 812 35.35 -74.22 23.56
N PHE A 813 34.42 -73.40 24.04
CA PHE A 813 34.51 -71.94 24.05
C PHE A 813 34.45 -71.41 25.48
N CYS A 814 34.96 -70.19 25.66
CA CYS A 814 34.98 -69.53 26.96
C CYS A 814 33.59 -68.98 27.31
N LEU A 815 33.30 -68.88 28.60
CA LEU A 815 32.05 -68.36 29.15
C LEU A 815 32.30 -67.64 30.48
N VAL A 816 31.30 -66.91 30.96
CA VAL A 816 31.24 -66.40 32.32
C VAL A 816 30.41 -67.38 33.15
N ASN A 817 30.96 -67.90 34.25
CA ASN A 817 30.29 -68.83 35.15
C ASN A 817 29.17 -68.18 35.96
N THR A 818 28.37 -69.00 36.64
CA THR A 818 27.28 -68.55 37.54
C THR A 818 27.77 -67.70 38.72
N ASP A 819 29.05 -67.77 39.06
CA ASP A 819 29.70 -66.93 40.09
C ASP A 819 30.45 -65.72 39.50
N GLY A 820 30.38 -65.51 38.18
CA GLY A 820 31.02 -64.40 37.49
C GLY A 820 32.51 -64.61 37.18
N THR A 821 33.06 -65.79 37.48
CA THR A 821 34.44 -66.16 37.12
C THR A 821 34.55 -66.59 35.65
N PRO A 822 35.74 -66.49 35.03
CA PRO A 822 35.95 -67.07 33.70
C PRO A 822 35.81 -68.59 33.77
N GLY A 823 35.25 -69.19 32.72
CA GLY A 823 35.10 -70.63 32.54
C GLY A 823 35.14 -71.01 31.06
N ASN A 824 35.03 -72.31 30.77
CA ASN A 824 34.80 -72.81 29.42
C ASN A 824 33.83 -74.00 29.46
N THR A 825 33.23 -74.32 28.33
CA THR A 825 32.42 -75.53 28.16
C THR A 825 32.42 -75.95 26.71
N ASP A 826 32.05 -77.21 26.47
CA ASP A 826 31.86 -77.77 25.14
C ASP A 826 30.90 -76.93 24.28
N ALA A 827 31.28 -76.69 23.02
CA ALA A 827 30.62 -75.75 22.11
C ALA A 827 29.17 -76.11 21.75
N ASP A 828 28.80 -77.38 21.92
CA ASP A 828 27.47 -77.94 21.69
C ASP A 828 26.54 -77.83 22.90
N PHE A 829 26.95 -77.20 24.00
CA PHE A 829 26.04 -76.96 25.11
C PHE A 829 25.20 -75.71 24.90
N SER A 830 23.92 -75.75 25.30
CA SER A 830 23.12 -74.53 25.42
C SER A 830 23.51 -73.75 26.69
N ARG A 831 23.80 -72.46 26.52
CA ARG A 831 24.12 -71.50 27.59
C ARG A 831 23.42 -70.17 27.31
N ALA A 832 23.55 -69.21 28.22
CA ALA A 832 22.83 -67.95 28.10
C ALA A 832 23.47 -66.99 27.08
N LEU A 833 22.64 -66.23 26.36
CA LEU A 833 23.07 -65.14 25.48
C LEU A 833 23.08 -63.82 26.24
N ALA A 834 24.20 -63.09 26.18
CA ALA A 834 24.33 -61.74 26.72
C ALA A 834 25.05 -60.83 25.69
N PRO A 835 24.41 -60.53 24.55
CA PRO A 835 25.07 -59.85 23.44
C PRO A 835 25.16 -58.34 23.65
N GLY A 836 26.25 -57.76 23.16
CA GLY A 836 26.42 -56.32 23.00
C GLY A 836 26.16 -55.84 21.58
N PHE A 837 25.95 -54.53 21.46
CA PHE A 837 25.83 -53.80 20.20
C PHE A 837 26.40 -52.39 20.36
N ALA A 838 26.53 -51.66 19.26
CA ALA A 838 26.87 -50.24 19.29
C ALA A 838 25.85 -49.41 18.51
N VAL A 839 25.65 -48.17 18.98
CA VAL A 839 24.87 -47.11 18.29
C VAL A 839 25.79 -45.97 17.95
#